data_AF-A0A7S4MXY7-F1
#
_entry.id   AF-A0A7S4MXY7-F1
#
_cell.length_a   1.000
_cell.length_b   1.000
_cell.length_c   1.000
_cell.angle_alpha   90.00
_cell.angle_beta   90.00
_cell.angle_gamma   90.00
#
_symmetry.space_group_name_H-M   'P 1'
#
loop_
_entity.id
_entity.type
_entity.pdbx_description
1 polymer ?
#
loop_
_entity_poly.entity_id
_entity_poly.type
_entity_poly.pdbx_seq_one_letter_code
_entity_poly.pdbx_strand_id
1 'polypeptide(L)'
;MMRQPVFPRLIRSSCQKKSPFTNKHNRASSICRCFSSTAENNGSQESGKKNLPESASVVVVGGGIIGSSVAYHLAKIGMEDVILLERDKLTSGTTWHAAGLINTFGSLSSTSTYMRKYTKELYSTILPEETGYDAGYMPIGFIELACDRDRLHYYRRVAAFNRLCGVDVREISADQVKEKFPLCETKDVLAGFYVPDDGRANPTDATMALVKGAKLHGAKIFEGVSVSGVTTSYVSEFNEKLSTVLPRVTGVTLSNGHQIEAKVVVNCAGMWARQFGEKCGVNIPNQAAEHYYLITDKMDEVDPSWPVVEDSSRCVYIRPEGGGLMFGLFEWCGEPWNVNKIPGDFSFGEIEPDWDRMGPYLEDAMMRVPASINVGAKKFFCGPESFTPDNCPVVGEAPELQNYYVAAGLNSIGILTGGGIGQILAEWIQNGSAPSGVDVTGININRFHKYQSNPAYRAERVGEALGNTYRVHYPDHTPKTCRGAKKSVLHDRLMQKNAYFRDVSGWESPSWFAPAGTQPAVEQESFGRENWFPYWEEEHRACREGVALFDMSFMSKFAVQGDDAGSFLNFLSTANVDDEVGRITYTQWLNVDGYMEADLTVTKLSHNKFMVVATDTMHNHVLTHMKRRLASDAHVFISDVTGAYAQINLQGPRSRDLLQALTSADMQDFPFRNAAEIDIGYARVICMRITYVGELGYELFIPAEQAQHVYDLIVERGEEEFGLRHAGLRALGSLRMEKAYRDYGHDMDNTDTVLECGLGFTCDYDKPGGFMGIGAVLAEKTGAKIMGGLTRRMVQVLVQDPEPFMHHGDILCRGGTPACEIRAASFGHTLGGAVGLAMIERQEDPVTKSWINDGDWTVNIAGNAFPCTVSLAPIYDPNSERIRA
;
A
#
# COMPACT_ATOMS: atom_id res chain seq x y z
N MET A 1 4.76 -49.84 -0.10
CA MET A 1 3.28 -49.87 -0.19
C MET A 1 2.76 -48.72 0.66
N MET A 2 2.39 -47.60 0.05
CA MET A 2 1.62 -46.45 0.58
C MET A 2 1.51 -45.45 -0.58
N ARG A 3 0.40 -44.72 -0.69
CA ARG A 3 0.11 -43.84 -1.84
C ARG A 3 -0.01 -42.39 -1.36
N GLN A 4 0.69 -41.46 -2.02
CA GLN A 4 0.31 -40.05 -1.96
C GLN A 4 -0.96 -39.82 -2.81
N PRO A 5 -1.90 -38.98 -2.38
CA PRO A 5 -3.05 -38.59 -3.19
C PRO A 5 -2.61 -37.55 -4.25
N VAL A 6 -3.03 -37.74 -5.49
CA VAL A 6 -2.78 -36.80 -6.60
C VAL A 6 -4.03 -35.92 -6.78
N PHE A 7 -3.88 -34.61 -6.63
CA PHE A 7 -4.94 -33.65 -6.98
C PHE A 7 -5.11 -33.59 -8.52
N PRO A 8 -6.31 -33.83 -9.08
CA PRO A 8 -6.52 -33.80 -10.52
C PRO A 8 -6.68 -32.37 -11.04
N ARG A 9 -5.91 -31.99 -12.08
CA ARG A 9 -6.12 -30.75 -12.84
C ARG A 9 -7.47 -30.80 -13.58
N LEU A 10 -8.44 -29.99 -13.17
CA LEU A 10 -9.70 -29.83 -13.90
C LEU A 10 -9.56 -28.80 -15.03
N ILE A 11 -9.61 -29.30 -16.27
CA ILE A 11 -9.58 -28.47 -17.49
C ILE A 11 -10.98 -27.85 -17.69
N ARG A 12 -11.07 -26.52 -17.67
CA ARG A 12 -12.33 -25.80 -17.96
C ARG A 12 -12.72 -25.95 -19.44
N SER A 13 -13.57 -26.91 -19.76
CA SER A 13 -14.22 -27.01 -21.08
C SER A 13 -15.29 -25.93 -21.25
N SER A 14 -15.20 -25.12 -22.30
CA SER A 14 -16.21 -24.11 -22.62
C SER A 14 -17.52 -24.76 -23.08
N CYS A 15 -18.65 -24.34 -22.50
CA CYS A 15 -19.98 -24.77 -22.94
C CYS A 15 -20.90 -23.56 -23.14
N GLN A 16 -21.16 -23.21 -24.40
CA GLN A 16 -22.20 -22.26 -24.74
C GLN A 16 -23.57 -22.89 -24.46
N LYS A 17 -24.49 -22.12 -23.84
CA LYS A 17 -25.94 -22.38 -23.94
C LYS A 17 -26.65 -21.10 -24.36
N LYS A 18 -27.59 -21.24 -25.29
CA LYS A 18 -28.47 -20.16 -25.79
C LYS A 18 -29.93 -20.50 -25.50
N SER A 19 -30.77 -19.46 -25.42
CA SER A 19 -32.22 -19.49 -25.70
C SER A 19 -33.14 -20.14 -24.64
N PRO A 20 -34.48 -19.95 -24.70
CA PRO A 20 -35.16 -18.63 -24.80
C PRO A 20 -36.49 -18.51 -24.01
N PHE A 21 -37.08 -17.30 -23.96
CA PHE A 21 -38.49 -17.00 -23.61
C PHE A 21 -38.93 -17.31 -22.14
N THR A 22 -40.04 -16.79 -21.57
CA THR A 22 -41.08 -15.84 -22.04
C THR A 22 -41.62 -15.00 -20.87
N ASN A 23 -42.18 -13.82 -21.14
CA ASN A 23 -43.03 -13.06 -20.20
C ASN A 23 -44.36 -13.78 -19.90
N LYS A 24 -44.88 -13.65 -18.66
CA LYS A 24 -46.33 -13.68 -18.37
C LYS A 24 -46.66 -13.11 -16.97
N HIS A 25 -47.60 -12.17 -16.90
CA HIS A 25 -48.23 -11.75 -15.63
C HIS A 25 -49.33 -12.74 -15.21
N ASN A 26 -49.59 -12.88 -13.90
CA ASN A 26 -50.94 -12.63 -13.37
C ASN A 26 -50.99 -12.35 -11.85
N ARG A 27 -52.17 -11.95 -11.34
CA ARG A 27 -52.41 -11.49 -9.95
C ARG A 27 -53.24 -12.49 -9.12
N ALA A 28 -52.95 -12.59 -7.80
CA ALA A 28 -53.87 -12.78 -6.66
C ALA A 28 -53.02 -12.98 -5.38
N SER A 29 -53.07 -12.23 -4.27
CA SER A 29 -54.16 -12.00 -3.28
C SER A 29 -54.73 -13.31 -2.68
N SER A 30 -54.83 -13.54 -1.37
CA SER A 30 -54.51 -12.77 -0.13
C SER A 30 -54.48 -13.77 1.06
N ILE A 31 -54.44 -13.48 2.38
CA ILE A 31 -54.86 -12.36 3.26
C ILE A 31 -53.99 -12.37 4.54
N CYS A 32 -53.71 -11.21 5.15
CA CYS A 32 -53.66 -11.04 6.62
C CYS A 32 -53.76 -9.54 6.99
N ARG A 33 -54.51 -9.19 8.03
CA ARG A 33 -54.69 -7.81 8.54
C ARG A 33 -54.93 -7.82 10.05
N CYS A 34 -54.19 -6.97 10.78
CA CYS A 34 -54.46 -6.39 12.12
C CYS A 34 -53.23 -5.51 12.46
N PHE A 35 -53.30 -4.34 13.08
CA PHE A 35 -54.38 -3.34 13.21
C PHE A 35 -53.71 -2.01 13.62
N SER A 36 -53.92 -0.90 12.91
CA SER A 36 -53.59 0.44 13.40
C SER A 36 -54.50 1.49 12.75
N SER A 37 -54.86 2.52 13.51
CA SER A 37 -55.90 3.49 13.13
C SER A 37 -55.31 4.74 12.50
N THR A 38 -55.56 4.94 11.20
CA THR A 38 -55.29 6.21 10.52
C THR A 38 -56.45 7.18 10.73
N ALA A 39 -56.17 8.34 11.31
CA ALA A 39 -57.03 9.51 11.13
C ALA A 39 -56.74 10.10 9.74
N GLU A 40 -57.78 10.35 8.94
CA GLU A 40 -57.61 10.99 7.64
C GLU A 40 -57.25 12.47 7.81
N ASN A 41 -56.22 12.93 7.10
CA ASN A 41 -55.96 14.36 6.94
C ASN A 41 -55.50 14.63 5.51
N ASN A 42 -56.38 15.22 4.69
CA ASN A 42 -56.15 15.46 3.27
C ASN A 42 -55.21 16.65 3.05
N GLY A 43 -53.92 16.44 3.29
CA GLY A 43 -52.84 17.34 2.85
C GLY A 43 -52.38 17.00 1.43
N SER A 44 -52.39 17.99 0.54
CA SER A 44 -51.86 17.86 -0.82
C SER A 44 -50.35 17.56 -0.81
N GLN A 45 -49.92 16.56 -1.59
CA GLN A 45 -48.49 16.27 -1.79
C GLN A 45 -47.82 17.34 -2.66
N GLU A 46 -47.39 18.44 -2.05
CA GLU A 46 -46.23 19.15 -2.57
C GLU A 46 -44.97 18.34 -2.24
N SER A 47 -44.20 18.00 -3.26
CA SER A 47 -42.89 17.36 -3.08
C SER A 47 -41.92 18.37 -2.48
N GLY A 48 -41.81 18.39 -1.15
CA GLY A 48 -40.96 19.32 -0.42
C GLY A 48 -39.53 19.33 -0.97
N LYS A 49 -39.14 20.45 -1.60
CA LYS A 49 -37.76 20.67 -2.02
C LYS A 49 -36.88 20.59 -0.78
N LYS A 50 -35.88 19.71 -0.79
CA LYS A 50 -34.81 19.75 0.22
C LYS A 50 -34.06 21.06 0.00
N ASN A 51 -33.96 21.89 1.04
CA ASN A 51 -33.13 23.09 1.01
C ASN A 51 -31.66 22.67 1.09
N LEU A 52 -31.13 22.22 -0.04
CA LEU A 52 -29.71 22.05 -0.27
C LEU A 52 -29.07 23.44 -0.40
N PRO A 53 -27.84 23.65 0.08
CA PRO A 53 -27.12 24.88 -0.20
C PRO A 53 -26.66 24.89 -1.67
N GLU A 54 -26.56 26.07 -2.27
CA GLU A 54 -26.03 26.24 -3.63
C GLU A 54 -24.49 26.10 -3.68
N SER A 55 -23.82 26.22 -2.52
CA SER A 55 -22.36 26.08 -2.40
C SER A 55 -21.92 25.43 -1.07
N ALA A 56 -20.70 24.91 -1.03
CA ALA A 56 -20.06 24.29 0.13
C ALA A 56 -18.52 24.43 0.06
N SER A 57 -17.82 24.33 1.18
CA SER A 57 -16.35 24.19 1.17
C SER A 57 -15.96 22.79 0.70
N VAL A 58 -16.59 21.77 1.29
CA VAL A 58 -16.33 20.35 0.99
C VAL A 58 -17.64 19.59 0.81
N VAL A 59 -17.72 18.80 -0.26
CA VAL A 59 -18.82 17.84 -0.49
C VAL A 59 -18.30 16.41 -0.33
N VAL A 60 -18.74 15.74 0.73
CA VAL A 60 -18.50 14.31 0.97
C VAL A 60 -19.62 13.49 0.31
N VAL A 61 -19.25 12.53 -0.53
CA VAL A 61 -20.20 11.72 -1.32
C VAL A 61 -20.25 10.30 -0.76
N GLY A 62 -21.41 9.92 -0.20
CA GLY A 62 -21.67 8.64 0.46
C GLY A 62 -21.80 8.76 1.98
N GLY A 63 -22.79 8.07 2.55
CA GLY A 63 -23.17 8.11 3.98
C GLY A 63 -22.97 6.80 4.74
N GLY A 64 -22.02 5.97 4.32
CA GLY A 64 -21.47 4.91 5.18
C GLY A 64 -20.47 5.48 6.21
N ILE A 65 -19.95 4.60 7.07
CA ILE A 65 -19.04 4.92 8.19
C ILE A 65 -17.93 5.92 7.80
N ILE A 66 -17.36 5.80 6.61
CA ILE A 66 -16.23 6.61 6.12
C ILE A 66 -16.66 8.02 5.73
N GLY A 67 -17.79 8.18 5.05
CA GLY A 67 -18.30 9.51 4.71
C GLY A 67 -18.70 10.28 5.96
N SER A 68 -19.33 9.59 6.91
CA SER A 68 -19.64 10.14 8.24
C SER A 68 -18.37 10.49 9.03
N SER A 69 -17.32 9.66 8.93
CA SER A 69 -16.03 9.92 9.58
C SER A 69 -15.29 11.12 8.99
N VAL A 70 -15.19 11.21 7.66
CA VAL A 70 -14.57 12.37 6.99
C VAL A 70 -15.34 13.65 7.30
N ALA A 71 -16.68 13.63 7.24
CA ALA A 71 -17.51 14.80 7.57
C ALA A 71 -17.40 15.21 9.04
N TYR A 72 -17.23 14.25 9.96
CA TYR A 72 -16.97 14.50 11.38
C TYR A 72 -15.62 15.19 11.60
N HIS A 73 -14.54 14.62 11.08
CA HIS A 73 -13.19 15.15 11.32
C HIS A 73 -12.98 16.51 10.67
N LEU A 74 -13.44 16.72 9.43
CA LEU A 74 -13.37 18.03 8.74
C LEU A 74 -14.06 19.14 9.55
N ALA A 75 -15.27 18.87 10.06
CA ALA A 75 -15.99 19.85 10.87
C ALA A 75 -15.31 20.07 12.23
N LYS A 76 -14.81 19.01 12.88
CA LYS A 76 -14.12 19.07 14.18
C LYS A 76 -12.78 19.82 14.13
N ILE A 77 -12.06 19.80 13.00
CA ILE A 77 -10.87 20.66 12.79
C ILE A 77 -11.22 22.09 12.33
N GLY A 78 -12.50 22.47 12.40
CA GLY A 78 -12.98 23.84 12.16
C GLY A 78 -13.25 24.20 10.70
N MET A 79 -13.37 23.21 9.78
CA MET A 79 -13.69 23.52 8.39
C MET A 79 -15.19 23.82 8.23
N GLU A 80 -15.50 25.08 7.92
CA GLU A 80 -16.87 25.56 7.71
C GLU A 80 -17.49 25.03 6.40
N ASP A 81 -18.82 24.95 6.34
CA ASP A 81 -19.61 24.52 5.18
C ASP A 81 -19.19 23.16 4.57
N VAL A 82 -18.92 22.18 5.43
CA VAL A 82 -18.84 20.75 5.08
C VAL A 82 -20.26 20.19 4.91
N ILE A 83 -20.52 19.53 3.76
CA ILE A 83 -21.77 18.82 3.52
C ILE A 83 -21.54 17.35 3.13
N LEU A 84 -22.43 16.45 3.56
CA LEU A 84 -22.45 15.04 3.20
C LEU A 84 -23.72 14.74 2.39
N LEU A 85 -23.54 14.22 1.16
CA LEU A 85 -24.62 13.81 0.26
C LEU A 85 -24.66 12.28 0.16
N GLU A 86 -25.74 11.67 0.64
CA GLU A 86 -25.98 10.23 0.58
C GLU A 86 -27.08 9.90 -0.43
N ARG A 87 -26.79 8.96 -1.34
CA ARG A 87 -27.66 8.56 -2.46
C ARG A 87 -29.09 8.22 -2.02
N ASP A 88 -29.21 7.47 -0.93
CA ASP A 88 -30.46 6.95 -0.39
C ASP A 88 -30.53 7.13 1.13
N LYS A 89 -29.81 6.30 1.90
CA LYS A 89 -29.86 6.30 3.38
C LYS A 89 -28.49 6.09 4.01
N LEU A 90 -28.29 6.70 5.18
CA LEU A 90 -27.10 6.45 6.00
C LEU A 90 -26.93 4.95 6.25
N THR A 91 -25.69 4.47 6.26
CA THR A 91 -25.28 3.05 6.35
C THR A 91 -25.68 2.11 5.19
N SER A 92 -26.53 2.53 4.24
CA SER A 92 -27.21 1.65 3.26
C SER A 92 -26.33 0.89 2.26
N GLY A 93 -25.02 1.17 2.21
CA GLY A 93 -24.02 0.40 1.47
C GLY A 93 -23.64 -0.90 2.20
N THR A 94 -22.34 -1.05 2.51
CA THR A 94 -21.82 -2.25 3.20
C THR A 94 -21.87 -2.12 4.73
N THR A 95 -21.75 -0.88 5.23
CA THR A 95 -21.66 -0.54 6.66
C THR A 95 -22.69 -1.25 7.54
N TRP A 96 -23.98 -1.27 7.16
CA TRP A 96 -25.06 -1.79 8.03
C TRP A 96 -24.92 -3.28 8.40
N HIS A 97 -24.21 -4.08 7.61
CA HIS A 97 -24.05 -5.53 7.80
C HIS A 97 -22.64 -5.96 8.19
N ALA A 98 -21.70 -5.03 8.36
CA ALA A 98 -20.34 -5.38 8.76
C ALA A 98 -20.31 -6.12 10.11
N ALA A 99 -19.41 -7.08 10.27
CA ALA A 99 -19.31 -7.86 11.52
C ALA A 99 -18.90 -7.02 12.75
N GLY A 100 -18.38 -5.81 12.52
CA GLY A 100 -18.13 -4.80 13.55
C GLY A 100 -16.89 -5.06 14.41
N LEU A 101 -15.93 -5.86 13.95
CA LEU A 101 -14.71 -6.17 14.73
C LEU A 101 -13.82 -4.92 14.90
N ILE A 102 -13.24 -4.78 16.10
CA ILE A 102 -12.28 -3.74 16.46
C ILE A 102 -11.04 -4.43 17.08
N ASN A 103 -10.12 -4.87 16.21
CA ASN A 103 -8.89 -5.57 16.54
C ASN A 103 -7.63 -4.78 16.10
N THR A 104 -6.88 -4.31 17.09
CA THR A 104 -5.64 -3.53 16.92
C THR A 104 -4.41 -4.40 16.65
N PHE A 105 -4.48 -5.72 16.95
CA PHE A 105 -3.48 -6.71 16.57
C PHE A 105 -3.56 -7.10 15.08
N GLY A 106 -2.51 -7.75 14.55
CA GLY A 106 -2.55 -8.42 13.25
C GLY A 106 -1.99 -7.60 12.09
N SER A 107 -1.10 -6.63 12.35
CA SER A 107 -0.44 -5.86 11.29
C SER A 107 0.99 -5.49 11.64
N LEU A 108 1.87 -5.52 10.63
CA LEU A 108 3.23 -4.94 10.68
C LEU A 108 3.26 -3.50 10.12
N SER A 109 2.13 -2.90 9.77
CA SER A 109 2.08 -1.50 9.33
C SER A 109 1.82 -0.58 10.53
N SER A 110 2.72 0.38 10.73
CA SER A 110 2.60 1.46 11.71
C SER A 110 1.34 2.29 11.44
N THR A 111 1.11 2.71 10.20
CA THR A 111 -0.11 3.40 9.73
C THR A 111 -1.39 2.58 9.96
N SER A 112 -1.40 1.27 9.65
CA SER A 112 -2.58 0.43 9.96
C SER A 112 -2.84 0.37 11.46
N THR A 113 -1.79 0.19 12.27
CA THR A 113 -1.90 0.11 13.73
C THR A 113 -2.37 1.43 14.34
N TYR A 114 -1.87 2.57 13.83
CA TYR A 114 -2.35 3.92 14.19
C TYR A 114 -3.85 4.08 13.88
N MET A 115 -4.27 3.78 12.65
CA MET A 115 -5.68 3.90 12.26
C MET A 115 -6.60 3.02 13.11
N ARG A 116 -6.18 1.79 13.44
CA ARG A 116 -6.91 0.87 14.32
C ARG A 116 -7.03 1.43 15.74
N LYS A 117 -5.92 1.86 16.34
CA LYS A 117 -5.89 2.40 17.71
C LYS A 117 -6.75 3.65 17.84
N TYR A 118 -6.60 4.62 16.94
CA TYR A 118 -7.39 5.85 16.95
C TYR A 118 -8.88 5.56 16.75
N THR A 119 -9.24 4.67 15.81
CA THR A 119 -10.64 4.30 15.59
C THR A 119 -11.26 3.64 16.83
N LYS A 120 -10.48 2.82 17.56
CA LYS A 120 -10.92 2.27 18.85
C LYS A 120 -11.19 3.36 19.88
N GLU A 121 -10.23 4.25 20.13
CA GLU A 121 -10.36 5.37 21.08
C GLU A 121 -11.52 6.33 20.72
N LEU A 122 -11.70 6.58 19.43
CA LEU A 122 -12.79 7.38 18.88
C LEU A 122 -14.16 6.79 19.23
N TYR A 123 -14.32 5.47 19.14
CA TYR A 123 -15.58 4.78 19.41
C TYR A 123 -15.79 4.46 20.91
N SER A 124 -14.72 4.16 21.66
CA SER A 124 -14.80 3.83 23.09
C SER A 124 -14.99 5.04 23.98
N THR A 125 -14.44 6.19 23.59
CA THR A 125 -14.23 7.33 24.50
C THR A 125 -14.68 8.64 23.87
N ILE A 126 -14.08 9.05 22.74
CA ILE A 126 -14.24 10.41 22.22
C ILE A 126 -15.68 10.69 21.79
N LEU A 127 -16.31 9.82 20.97
CA LEU A 127 -17.69 10.04 20.53
C LEU A 127 -18.74 9.89 21.66
N PRO A 128 -18.63 8.91 22.58
CA PRO A 128 -19.49 8.87 23.77
C PRO A 128 -19.42 10.14 24.62
N GLU A 129 -18.22 10.65 24.92
CA GLU A 129 -18.03 11.85 25.75
C GLU A 129 -18.46 13.14 25.03
N GLU A 130 -18.04 13.33 23.78
CA GLU A 130 -18.29 14.55 23.01
C GLU A 130 -19.76 14.67 22.57
N THR A 131 -20.38 13.54 22.18
CA THR A 131 -21.72 13.57 21.59
C THR A 131 -22.81 13.11 22.54
N GLY A 132 -22.50 12.40 23.64
CA GLY A 132 -23.50 11.75 24.48
C GLY A 132 -24.33 10.73 23.70
N TYR A 133 -23.66 9.89 22.89
CA TYR A 133 -24.25 8.80 22.12
C TYR A 133 -23.21 7.68 21.99
N ASP A 134 -23.61 6.47 22.34
CA ASP A 134 -22.74 5.28 22.32
C ASP A 134 -22.46 4.86 20.86
N ALA A 135 -21.21 4.52 20.54
CA ALA A 135 -20.84 3.93 19.25
C ALA A 135 -21.15 2.41 19.19
N GLY A 136 -21.76 1.86 20.24
CA GLY A 136 -22.01 0.43 20.44
C GLY A 136 -20.73 -0.34 20.74
N TYR A 137 -19.75 0.29 21.38
CA TYR A 137 -18.43 -0.31 21.62
C TYR A 137 -18.44 -1.28 22.81
N MET A 138 -17.87 -2.47 22.60
CA MET A 138 -17.79 -3.54 23.60
C MET A 138 -16.35 -4.08 23.68
N PRO A 139 -15.56 -3.73 24.72
CA PRO A 139 -14.25 -4.31 24.97
C PRO A 139 -14.38 -5.71 25.59
N ILE A 140 -14.76 -6.68 24.76
CA ILE A 140 -14.88 -8.10 25.12
C ILE A 140 -13.55 -8.87 24.99
N GLY A 141 -12.53 -8.22 24.45
CA GLY A 141 -11.23 -8.80 24.12
C GLY A 141 -11.20 -9.45 22.73
N PHE A 142 -9.97 -9.68 22.28
CA PHE A 142 -9.65 -10.27 20.98
C PHE A 142 -8.57 -11.34 21.15
N ILE A 143 -8.72 -12.51 20.52
CA ILE A 143 -7.73 -13.60 20.48
C ILE A 143 -7.50 -14.02 19.02
N GLU A 144 -6.29 -13.83 18.50
CA GLU A 144 -5.86 -14.48 17.26
C GLU A 144 -5.13 -15.79 17.58
N LEU A 145 -5.43 -16.88 16.87
CA LEU A 145 -4.84 -18.21 17.11
C LEU A 145 -3.68 -18.55 16.17
N ALA A 146 -2.59 -19.05 16.75
CA ALA A 146 -1.50 -19.70 16.01
C ALA A 146 -1.63 -21.23 16.09
N CYS A 147 -2.19 -21.83 15.04
CA CYS A 147 -2.40 -23.28 14.93
C CYS A 147 -1.24 -24.01 14.21
N ASP A 148 -0.27 -23.28 13.67
CA ASP A 148 0.92 -23.81 13.02
C ASP A 148 2.19 -23.01 13.37
N ARG A 149 3.37 -23.54 13.01
CA ARG A 149 4.67 -23.00 13.42
C ARG A 149 5.05 -21.70 12.71
N ASP A 150 4.72 -21.57 11.44
CA ASP A 150 5.08 -20.41 10.64
C ASP A 150 4.16 -19.22 10.99
N ARG A 151 2.88 -19.51 11.28
CA ARG A 151 1.92 -18.58 11.90
C ARG A 151 2.37 -18.13 13.30
N LEU A 152 2.87 -19.04 14.14
CA LEU A 152 3.41 -18.69 15.47
C LEU A 152 4.65 -17.78 15.36
N HIS A 153 5.56 -18.09 14.43
CA HIS A 153 6.75 -17.27 14.15
C HIS A 153 6.36 -15.88 13.60
N TYR A 154 5.39 -15.83 12.70
CA TYR A 154 4.83 -14.57 12.18
C TYR A 154 4.19 -13.74 13.30
N TYR A 155 3.27 -14.31 14.08
CA TYR A 155 2.57 -13.56 15.13
C TYR A 155 3.45 -13.14 16.30
N ARG A 156 4.60 -13.79 16.54
CA ARG A 156 5.60 -13.25 17.47
C ARG A 156 6.30 -11.99 16.96
N ARG A 157 6.52 -11.85 15.64
CA ARG A 157 6.98 -10.59 15.02
C ARG A 157 5.90 -9.52 15.13
N VAL A 158 4.66 -9.83 14.73
CA VAL A 158 3.51 -8.92 14.85
C VAL A 158 3.27 -8.48 16.31
N ALA A 159 3.43 -9.37 17.28
CA ALA A 159 3.29 -9.05 18.70
C ALA A 159 4.45 -8.20 19.26
N ALA A 160 5.67 -8.33 18.73
CA ALA A 160 6.76 -7.40 19.06
C ALA A 160 6.48 -6.00 18.47
N PHE A 161 6.02 -5.96 17.22
CA PHE A 161 5.67 -4.74 16.50
C PHE A 161 4.49 -3.98 17.12
N ASN A 162 3.34 -4.61 17.31
CA ASN A 162 2.18 -3.92 17.89
C ASN A 162 2.44 -3.47 19.34
N ARG A 163 3.32 -4.15 20.10
CA ARG A 163 3.78 -3.66 21.41
C ARG A 163 4.63 -2.39 21.30
N LEU A 164 5.52 -2.28 20.32
CA LEU A 164 6.24 -1.02 20.02
C LEU A 164 5.24 0.10 19.68
N CYS A 165 4.20 -0.21 18.89
CA CYS A 165 3.09 0.72 18.62
C CYS A 165 2.15 0.96 19.82
N GLY A 166 2.43 0.42 21.00
CA GLY A 166 1.64 0.60 22.22
C GLY A 166 0.27 -0.11 22.20
N VAL A 167 0.25 -1.39 21.81
CA VAL A 167 -0.88 -2.32 21.99
C VAL A 167 -0.50 -3.38 23.03
N ASP A 168 -1.38 -3.64 24.00
CA ASP A 168 -1.22 -4.69 25.01
C ASP A 168 -1.51 -6.09 24.42
N VAL A 169 -0.55 -6.60 23.64
CA VAL A 169 -0.60 -7.95 23.07
C VAL A 169 0.00 -8.94 24.07
N ARG A 170 -0.78 -9.94 24.49
CA ARG A 170 -0.36 -10.97 25.44
C ARG A 170 -0.36 -12.34 24.75
N GLU A 171 0.79 -13.01 24.68
CA GLU A 171 0.85 -14.39 24.21
C GLU A 171 0.33 -15.31 25.34
N ILE A 172 -0.65 -16.16 25.04
CA ILE A 172 -1.37 -17.00 26.00
C ILE A 172 -1.42 -18.47 25.53
N SER A 173 -1.53 -19.39 26.49
CA SER A 173 -1.58 -20.84 26.19
C SER A 173 -2.95 -21.30 25.65
N ALA A 174 -2.98 -22.48 25.04
CA ALA A 174 -4.22 -23.16 24.63
C ALA A 174 -5.23 -23.34 25.79
N ASP A 175 -4.74 -23.53 27.03
CA ASP A 175 -5.59 -23.61 28.23
C ASP A 175 -6.19 -22.24 28.59
N GLN A 176 -5.44 -21.15 28.43
CA GLN A 176 -5.92 -19.78 28.66
C GLN A 176 -6.89 -19.31 27.57
N VAL A 177 -6.71 -19.76 26.32
CA VAL A 177 -7.72 -19.62 25.27
C VAL A 177 -9.01 -20.36 25.66
N LYS A 178 -8.88 -21.59 26.18
CA LYS A 178 -10.01 -22.42 26.63
C LYS A 178 -10.73 -21.83 27.85
N GLU A 179 -10.00 -21.20 28.78
CA GLU A 179 -10.56 -20.46 29.92
C GLU A 179 -11.40 -19.26 29.45
N LYS A 180 -10.89 -18.51 28.46
CA LYS A 180 -11.55 -17.31 27.92
C LYS A 180 -12.71 -17.58 26.98
N PHE A 181 -12.66 -18.68 26.22
CA PHE A 181 -13.73 -19.11 25.31
C PHE A 181 -14.02 -20.60 25.54
N PRO A 182 -14.84 -20.96 26.56
CA PRO A 182 -15.08 -22.33 26.99
C PRO A 182 -15.50 -23.33 25.91
N LEU A 183 -16.20 -22.90 24.85
CA LEU A 183 -16.63 -23.79 23.76
C LEU A 183 -15.57 -23.99 22.65
N CYS A 184 -14.45 -23.26 22.69
CA CYS A 184 -13.37 -23.36 21.71
C CYS A 184 -12.66 -24.72 21.82
N GLU A 185 -12.49 -25.46 20.73
CA GLU A 185 -11.52 -26.56 20.67
C GLU A 185 -10.11 -25.96 20.59
N THR A 186 -9.13 -26.53 21.31
CA THR A 186 -7.79 -25.93 21.44
C THR A 186 -6.62 -26.92 21.30
N LYS A 187 -6.89 -28.20 21.00
CA LYS A 187 -5.84 -29.25 20.87
C LYS A 187 -4.78 -28.99 19.79
N ASP A 188 -5.11 -28.21 18.76
CA ASP A 188 -4.25 -27.81 17.64
C ASP A 188 -3.67 -26.39 17.80
N VAL A 189 -4.04 -25.66 18.87
CA VAL A 189 -3.54 -24.30 19.14
C VAL A 189 -2.16 -24.36 19.81
N LEU A 190 -1.17 -23.72 19.21
CA LEU A 190 0.18 -23.59 19.78
C LEU A 190 0.27 -22.39 20.73
N ALA A 191 -0.37 -21.27 20.38
CA ALA A 191 -0.56 -20.09 21.23
C ALA A 191 -1.78 -19.27 20.75
N GLY A 192 -2.33 -18.45 21.64
CA GLY A 192 -3.22 -17.35 21.29
C GLY A 192 -2.53 -15.99 21.53
N PHE A 193 -2.90 -14.98 20.75
CA PHE A 193 -2.44 -13.60 20.92
C PHE A 193 -3.63 -12.74 21.35
N TYR A 194 -3.70 -12.47 22.66
CA TYR A 194 -4.81 -11.80 23.32
C TYR A 194 -4.57 -10.30 23.48
N VAL A 195 -5.51 -9.48 23.02
CA VAL A 195 -5.59 -8.05 23.37
C VAL A 195 -6.82 -7.83 24.25
N PRO A 196 -6.69 -7.37 25.51
CA PRO A 196 -7.83 -7.25 26.42
C PRO A 196 -8.84 -6.16 26.01
N ASP A 197 -8.35 -5.01 25.56
CA ASP A 197 -9.17 -3.81 25.37
C ASP A 197 -9.79 -3.71 23.98
N ASP A 198 -9.62 -4.73 23.14
CA ASP A 198 -10.20 -4.85 21.79
C ASP A 198 -11.59 -5.53 21.85
N GLY A 199 -12.28 -5.68 20.72
CA GLY A 199 -13.56 -6.38 20.68
C GLY A 199 -14.42 -6.05 19.46
N ARG A 200 -15.59 -5.44 19.70
CA ARG A 200 -16.57 -5.10 18.66
C ARG A 200 -17.18 -3.71 18.85
N ALA A 201 -17.66 -3.11 17.76
CA ALA A 201 -18.58 -1.98 17.72
C ALA A 201 -19.90 -2.38 17.03
N ASN A 202 -20.96 -1.58 17.15
CA ASN A 202 -22.10 -1.67 16.23
C ASN A 202 -21.84 -0.72 15.05
N PRO A 203 -21.72 -1.22 13.80
CA PRO A 203 -21.48 -0.37 12.62
C PRO A 203 -22.48 0.77 12.45
N THR A 204 -23.74 0.54 12.81
CA THR A 204 -24.81 1.54 12.68
C THR A 204 -24.67 2.60 13.76
N ASP A 205 -24.50 2.21 15.01
CA ASP A 205 -24.41 3.15 16.13
C ASP A 205 -23.13 3.99 16.03
N ALA A 206 -21.98 3.40 15.68
CA ALA A 206 -20.74 4.12 15.40
C ALA A 206 -20.90 5.14 14.25
N THR A 207 -21.62 4.78 13.17
CA THR A 207 -21.93 5.72 12.08
C THR A 207 -22.85 6.85 12.57
N MET A 208 -23.85 6.54 13.40
CA MET A 208 -24.78 7.53 13.94
C MET A 208 -24.12 8.46 14.98
N ALA A 209 -23.15 7.97 15.74
CA ALA A 209 -22.30 8.76 16.64
C ALA A 209 -21.47 9.78 15.84
N LEU A 210 -20.79 9.35 14.77
CA LEU A 210 -20.07 10.25 13.85
C LEU A 210 -21.01 11.27 13.19
N VAL A 211 -22.19 10.84 12.72
CA VAL A 211 -23.23 11.73 12.15
C VAL A 211 -23.74 12.76 13.17
N LYS A 212 -23.77 12.41 14.46
CA LYS A 212 -24.14 13.33 15.55
C LYS A 212 -23.02 14.34 15.82
N GLY A 213 -21.77 13.87 15.96
CA GLY A 213 -20.59 14.73 16.13
C GLY A 213 -20.41 15.72 14.97
N ALA A 214 -20.52 15.25 13.72
CA ALA A 214 -20.40 16.09 12.54
C ALA A 214 -21.41 17.24 12.54
N LYS A 215 -22.65 16.97 12.96
CA LYS A 215 -23.72 17.99 13.10
C LYS A 215 -23.50 18.94 14.28
N LEU A 216 -22.89 18.48 15.38
CA LEU A 216 -22.51 19.33 16.51
C LEU A 216 -21.45 20.37 16.09
N HIS A 217 -20.51 19.98 15.22
CA HIS A 217 -19.53 20.88 14.60
C HIS A 217 -20.04 21.56 13.30
N GLY A 218 -21.36 21.51 13.03
CA GLY A 218 -21.99 22.31 11.96
C GLY A 218 -22.12 21.67 10.57
N ALA A 219 -21.63 20.44 10.35
CA ALA A 219 -21.75 19.77 9.05
C ALA A 219 -23.21 19.43 8.69
N LYS A 220 -23.57 19.62 7.42
CA LYS A 220 -24.95 19.45 6.91
C LYS A 220 -25.07 18.12 6.16
N ILE A 221 -25.96 17.24 6.60
CA ILE A 221 -26.02 15.84 6.12
C ILE A 221 -27.38 15.57 5.45
N PHE A 222 -27.35 15.18 4.18
CA PHE A 222 -28.52 15.06 3.31
C PHE A 222 -28.64 13.64 2.71
N GLU A 223 -29.57 12.86 3.26
CA GLU A 223 -30.02 11.58 2.69
C GLU A 223 -30.86 11.77 1.42
N GLY A 224 -30.94 10.76 0.56
CA GLY A 224 -31.73 10.74 -0.67
C GLY A 224 -31.31 11.83 -1.67
N VAL A 225 -30.00 12.06 -1.82
CA VAL A 225 -29.38 13.02 -2.74
C VAL A 225 -28.29 12.32 -3.54
N SER A 226 -28.63 11.88 -4.74
CA SER A 226 -27.72 11.14 -5.62
C SER A 226 -26.80 12.11 -6.38
N VAL A 227 -25.49 12.05 -6.15
CA VAL A 227 -24.49 12.76 -6.95
C VAL A 227 -24.25 12.01 -8.26
N SER A 228 -24.23 12.72 -9.39
CA SER A 228 -24.10 12.15 -10.73
C SER A 228 -22.70 12.31 -11.33
N GLY A 229 -21.99 13.39 -11.02
CA GLY A 229 -20.64 13.75 -11.49
C GLY A 229 -20.09 15.00 -10.76
N VAL A 230 -18.93 15.50 -11.17
CA VAL A 230 -18.33 16.77 -10.68
C VAL A 230 -18.25 17.82 -11.78
N THR A 231 -18.23 19.10 -11.40
CA THR A 231 -17.85 20.20 -12.29
C THR A 231 -16.38 20.54 -12.11
N THR A 232 -15.73 21.04 -13.17
CA THR A 232 -14.27 21.26 -13.18
C THR A 232 -13.86 22.51 -13.96
N SER A 233 -12.75 23.12 -13.55
CA SER A 233 -12.06 24.20 -14.28
C SER A 233 -10.56 23.88 -14.42
N TYR A 234 -9.86 24.60 -15.30
CA TYR A 234 -8.39 24.56 -15.42
C TYR A 234 -7.69 25.78 -14.77
N VAL A 235 -8.48 26.77 -14.30
CA VAL A 235 -8.01 28.05 -13.71
C VAL A 235 -7.74 27.90 -12.21
N SER A 236 -6.68 28.54 -11.69
CA SER A 236 -6.37 28.59 -10.26
C SER A 236 -7.06 29.75 -9.52
N GLU A 237 -7.55 29.51 -8.30
CA GLU A 237 -8.05 30.56 -7.40
C GLU A 237 -6.93 31.46 -6.87
N PHE A 238 -5.69 30.96 -6.76
CA PHE A 238 -4.57 31.71 -6.16
C PHE A 238 -3.96 32.75 -7.11
N ASN A 239 -4.15 32.59 -8.43
CA ASN A 239 -3.70 33.53 -9.45
C ASN A 239 -4.43 33.22 -10.77
N GLU A 240 -5.28 34.14 -11.24
CA GLU A 240 -6.05 33.99 -12.50
C GLU A 240 -5.16 33.77 -13.74
N LYS A 241 -3.86 34.09 -13.66
CA LYS A 241 -2.89 33.88 -14.74
C LYS A 241 -2.24 32.49 -14.75
N LEU A 242 -2.35 31.74 -13.65
CA LEU A 242 -1.85 30.37 -13.56
C LEU A 242 -3.02 29.40 -13.79
N SER A 243 -3.15 28.93 -15.02
CA SER A 243 -3.82 27.66 -15.27
C SER A 243 -2.87 26.52 -14.88
N THR A 244 -3.42 25.34 -14.62
CA THR A 244 -2.64 24.11 -14.36
C THR A 244 -2.92 23.09 -15.46
N VAL A 245 -1.97 22.19 -15.75
CA VAL A 245 -2.15 21.17 -16.80
C VAL A 245 -3.12 20.05 -16.42
N LEU A 246 -3.60 20.05 -15.17
CA LEU A 246 -4.66 19.18 -14.66
C LEU A 246 -5.92 20.02 -14.39
N PRO A 247 -7.13 19.46 -14.55
CA PRO A 247 -8.35 20.10 -14.06
C PRO A 247 -8.36 20.15 -12.53
N ARG A 248 -9.26 20.98 -11.99
CA ARG A 248 -9.59 21.16 -10.58
C ARG A 248 -11.10 21.12 -10.39
N VAL A 249 -11.58 20.50 -9.30
CA VAL A 249 -12.99 20.50 -8.90
C VAL A 249 -13.51 21.93 -8.67
N THR A 250 -14.74 22.20 -9.11
CA THR A 250 -15.49 23.42 -8.78
C THR A 250 -16.89 23.14 -8.19
N GLY A 251 -17.28 21.88 -8.04
CA GLY A 251 -18.62 21.50 -7.59
C GLY A 251 -19.03 20.07 -7.90
N VAL A 252 -20.27 19.74 -7.53
CA VAL A 252 -20.95 18.48 -7.86
C VAL A 252 -22.17 18.74 -8.73
N THR A 253 -22.45 17.82 -9.66
CA THR A 253 -23.74 17.76 -10.35
C THR A 253 -24.57 16.64 -9.75
N LEU A 254 -25.81 16.94 -9.37
CA LEU A 254 -26.77 15.98 -8.81
C LEU A 254 -27.52 15.25 -9.93
N SER A 255 -28.16 14.11 -9.62
CA SER A 255 -28.89 13.30 -10.61
C SER A 255 -30.18 13.94 -11.15
N ASN A 256 -30.61 15.07 -10.59
CA ASN A 256 -31.69 15.91 -11.13
C ASN A 256 -31.18 17.08 -12.01
N GLY A 257 -29.85 17.21 -12.20
CA GLY A 257 -29.23 18.30 -12.95
C GLY A 257 -28.94 19.59 -12.17
N HIS A 258 -29.33 19.67 -10.88
CA HIS A 258 -28.91 20.77 -10.00
C HIS A 258 -27.41 20.63 -9.70
N GLN A 259 -26.72 21.76 -9.55
CA GLN A 259 -25.29 21.82 -9.22
C GLN A 259 -25.10 22.48 -7.85
N ILE A 260 -24.11 22.03 -7.10
CA ILE A 260 -23.65 22.66 -5.85
C ILE A 260 -22.18 23.00 -6.05
N GLU A 261 -21.83 24.27 -5.93
CA GLU A 261 -20.43 24.74 -6.02
C GLU A 261 -19.62 24.19 -4.84
N ALA A 262 -18.40 23.72 -5.09
CA ALA A 262 -17.56 23.11 -4.06
C ALA A 262 -16.08 23.28 -4.36
N LYS A 263 -15.30 23.67 -3.34
CA LYS A 263 -13.84 23.72 -3.48
C LYS A 263 -13.20 22.34 -3.45
N VAL A 264 -13.77 21.42 -2.66
CA VAL A 264 -13.26 20.04 -2.51
C VAL A 264 -14.41 19.03 -2.61
N VAL A 265 -14.16 17.89 -3.26
CA VAL A 265 -15.07 16.75 -3.29
C VAL A 265 -14.36 15.51 -2.74
N VAL A 266 -15.02 14.75 -1.86
CA VAL A 266 -14.50 13.49 -1.32
C VAL A 266 -15.40 12.32 -1.73
N ASN A 267 -14.83 11.37 -2.46
CA ASN A 267 -15.48 10.13 -2.87
C ASN A 267 -15.35 9.07 -1.76
N CYS A 268 -16.37 9.00 -0.91
CA CYS A 268 -16.56 7.96 0.12
C CYS A 268 -17.60 6.91 -0.31
N ALA A 269 -17.85 6.74 -1.62
CA ALA A 269 -18.99 5.99 -2.15
C ALA A 269 -18.82 4.45 -2.12
N GLY A 270 -17.95 3.91 -1.26
CA GLY A 270 -17.76 2.48 -1.05
C GLY A 270 -17.54 1.68 -2.34
N MET A 271 -18.32 0.61 -2.55
CA MET A 271 -18.27 -0.20 -3.77
C MET A 271 -18.66 0.55 -5.06
N TRP A 272 -19.33 1.71 -4.97
CA TRP A 272 -19.59 2.58 -6.12
C TRP A 272 -18.45 3.56 -6.43
N ALA A 273 -17.39 3.63 -5.61
CA ALA A 273 -16.34 4.64 -5.75
C ALA A 273 -15.71 4.67 -7.15
N ARG A 274 -15.33 3.50 -7.72
CA ARG A 274 -14.94 3.35 -9.14
C ARG A 274 -15.97 3.97 -10.09
N GLN A 275 -17.24 3.58 -9.99
CA GLN A 275 -18.31 4.04 -10.89
C GLN A 275 -18.65 5.53 -10.76
N PHE A 276 -18.22 6.19 -9.69
CA PHE A 276 -18.24 7.64 -9.58
C PHE A 276 -16.95 8.25 -10.16
N GLY A 277 -15.77 7.74 -9.80
CA GLY A 277 -14.47 8.18 -10.31
C GLY A 277 -14.35 8.08 -11.84
N GLU A 278 -14.84 7.00 -12.45
CA GLU A 278 -14.88 6.80 -13.91
C GLU A 278 -15.60 7.93 -14.66
N LYS A 279 -16.64 8.52 -14.06
CA LYS A 279 -17.36 9.68 -14.64
C LYS A 279 -16.61 10.99 -14.45
N CYS A 280 -15.74 11.06 -13.45
CA CYS A 280 -14.91 12.21 -13.10
C CYS A 280 -13.50 12.14 -13.72
N GLY A 281 -13.19 11.06 -14.46
CA GLY A 281 -11.87 10.81 -15.07
C GLY A 281 -10.82 10.23 -14.13
N VAL A 282 -11.18 9.85 -12.89
CA VAL A 282 -10.28 9.42 -11.81
C VAL A 282 -10.17 7.90 -11.72
N ASN A 283 -8.95 7.39 -11.60
CA ASN A 283 -8.66 5.96 -11.55
C ASN A 283 -8.79 5.37 -10.12
N ILE A 284 -9.84 4.58 -9.88
CA ILE A 284 -10.05 3.84 -8.61
C ILE A 284 -10.31 2.36 -8.96
N PRO A 285 -9.32 1.45 -8.78
CA PRO A 285 -9.45 0.07 -9.26
C PRO A 285 -10.23 -0.85 -8.29
N ASN A 286 -11.13 -0.31 -7.46
CA ASN A 286 -11.87 -1.14 -6.50
C ASN A 286 -12.95 -2.01 -7.18
N GLN A 287 -13.31 -3.09 -6.49
CA GLN A 287 -14.26 -4.11 -6.93
C GLN A 287 -15.06 -4.58 -5.72
N ALA A 288 -16.31 -5.00 -5.92
CA ALA A 288 -17.06 -5.70 -4.87
C ALA A 288 -16.70 -7.19 -4.90
N ALA A 289 -16.64 -7.83 -3.74
CA ALA A 289 -16.53 -9.27 -3.59
C ALA A 289 -17.59 -9.76 -2.61
N GLU A 290 -17.94 -11.03 -2.70
CA GLU A 290 -18.83 -11.68 -1.74
C GLU A 290 -18.11 -11.85 -0.38
N HIS A 291 -18.77 -11.48 0.72
CA HIS A 291 -18.29 -11.69 2.09
C HIS A 291 -19.36 -12.34 2.95
N TYR A 292 -18.98 -13.34 3.75
CA TYR A 292 -19.91 -14.29 4.36
C TYR A 292 -19.89 -14.32 5.89
N TYR A 293 -21.05 -14.55 6.50
CA TYR A 293 -21.13 -15.02 7.89
C TYR A 293 -22.38 -15.88 8.17
N LEU A 294 -22.24 -16.85 9.06
CA LEU A 294 -23.34 -17.57 9.72
C LEU A 294 -23.64 -16.92 11.08
N ILE A 295 -24.92 -16.85 11.45
CA ILE A 295 -25.38 -16.65 12.84
C ILE A 295 -26.17 -17.90 13.25
N THR A 296 -25.83 -18.50 14.38
CA THR A 296 -26.54 -19.66 14.92
C THR A 296 -27.85 -19.27 15.60
N ASP A 297 -28.71 -20.26 15.86
CA ASP A 297 -29.72 -20.18 16.90
C ASP A 297 -29.09 -20.04 18.30
N LYS A 298 -29.94 -19.78 19.30
CA LYS A 298 -29.52 -19.54 20.68
C LYS A 298 -28.78 -20.78 21.26
N MET A 299 -27.68 -20.54 21.94
CA MET A 299 -26.94 -21.52 22.73
C MET A 299 -26.94 -21.05 24.19
N ASP A 300 -27.43 -21.88 25.12
CA ASP A 300 -27.62 -21.45 26.51
C ASP A 300 -26.28 -21.27 27.27
N GLU A 301 -25.20 -21.84 26.75
CA GLU A 301 -23.85 -21.76 27.30
C GLU A 301 -23.06 -20.52 26.86
N VAL A 302 -23.52 -19.75 25.88
CA VAL A 302 -22.76 -18.62 25.29
C VAL A 302 -22.95 -17.34 26.09
N ASP A 303 -21.86 -16.83 26.64
CA ASP A 303 -21.82 -15.53 27.31
C ASP A 303 -21.53 -14.40 26.29
N PRO A 304 -22.29 -13.29 26.27
CA PRO A 304 -22.05 -12.16 25.38
C PRO A 304 -20.74 -11.38 25.67
N SER A 305 -20.05 -11.67 26.79
CA SER A 305 -18.77 -11.07 27.15
C SER A 305 -17.52 -11.86 26.70
N TRP A 306 -17.69 -13.03 26.07
CA TRP A 306 -16.55 -13.77 25.51
C TRP A 306 -15.84 -12.99 24.39
N PRO A 307 -14.50 -13.10 24.28
CA PRO A 307 -13.73 -12.40 23.27
C PRO A 307 -14.08 -12.86 21.86
N VAL A 308 -13.75 -12.01 20.89
CA VAL A 308 -13.62 -12.41 19.49
C VAL A 308 -12.45 -13.39 19.39
N VAL A 309 -12.64 -14.50 18.67
CA VAL A 309 -11.59 -15.49 18.37
C VAL A 309 -11.42 -15.59 16.86
N GLU A 310 -10.22 -15.30 16.36
CA GLU A 310 -9.87 -15.49 14.95
C GLU A 310 -8.93 -16.69 14.78
N ASP A 311 -9.25 -17.52 13.79
CA ASP A 311 -8.44 -18.65 13.36
C ASP A 311 -8.23 -18.59 11.85
N SER A 312 -7.17 -17.89 11.48
CA SER A 312 -6.68 -17.80 10.10
C SER A 312 -6.42 -19.16 9.45
N SER A 313 -6.19 -20.25 10.20
CA SER A 313 -5.97 -21.58 9.62
C SER A 313 -7.27 -22.28 9.18
N ARG A 314 -8.41 -21.88 9.76
CA ARG A 314 -9.76 -22.37 9.48
C ARG A 314 -10.64 -21.35 8.76
N CYS A 315 -10.02 -20.33 8.15
CA CYS A 315 -10.68 -19.24 7.42
C CYS A 315 -11.73 -18.44 8.24
N VAL A 316 -11.67 -18.37 9.58
CA VAL A 316 -12.82 -17.94 10.41
C VAL A 316 -12.51 -16.88 11.48
N TYR A 317 -13.45 -15.94 11.66
CA TYR A 317 -13.62 -15.16 12.90
C TYR A 317 -14.93 -15.55 13.63
N ILE A 318 -14.86 -15.71 14.95
CA ILE A 318 -15.95 -16.18 15.80
C ILE A 318 -16.21 -15.18 16.93
N ARG A 319 -17.48 -14.82 17.18
CA ARG A 319 -17.87 -14.01 18.34
C ARG A 319 -19.32 -14.26 18.79
N PRO A 320 -19.70 -13.93 20.04
CA PRO A 320 -21.10 -13.94 20.45
C PRO A 320 -21.99 -13.04 19.58
N GLU A 321 -23.20 -13.50 19.26
CA GLU A 321 -24.23 -12.73 18.54
C GLU A 321 -25.64 -13.25 18.83
N GLY A 322 -26.58 -12.34 19.18
CA GLY A 322 -28.00 -12.67 19.28
C GLY A 322 -28.38 -13.82 20.25
N GLY A 323 -27.53 -14.16 21.22
CA GLY A 323 -27.68 -15.31 22.12
C GLY A 323 -27.10 -16.64 21.61
N GLY A 324 -26.42 -16.63 20.46
CA GLY A 324 -25.63 -17.73 19.91
C GLY A 324 -24.27 -17.20 19.44
N LEU A 325 -23.71 -17.78 18.37
CA LEU A 325 -22.44 -17.38 17.78
C LEU A 325 -22.62 -16.83 16.36
N MET A 326 -21.78 -15.88 16.00
CA MET A 326 -21.47 -15.52 14.61
C MET A 326 -20.16 -16.19 14.21
N PHE A 327 -20.14 -16.84 13.04
CA PHE A 327 -18.96 -17.35 12.34
C PHE A 327 -18.84 -16.58 11.01
N GLY A 328 -17.90 -15.66 10.89
CA GLY A 328 -17.61 -15.00 9.62
C GLY A 328 -16.37 -15.58 8.95
N LEU A 329 -16.33 -15.51 7.62
CA LEU A 329 -15.39 -16.28 6.80
C LEU A 329 -14.57 -15.39 5.87
N PHE A 330 -13.31 -15.76 5.65
CA PHE A 330 -12.51 -15.34 4.49
C PHE A 330 -11.90 -16.59 3.84
N GLU A 331 -12.59 -17.12 2.83
CA GLU A 331 -12.24 -18.35 2.12
C GLU A 331 -10.98 -18.20 1.26
N TRP A 332 -10.31 -19.32 0.94
CA TRP A 332 -9.03 -19.30 0.19
C TRP A 332 -9.12 -18.74 -1.25
N CYS A 333 -10.32 -18.55 -1.80
CA CYS A 333 -10.59 -18.02 -3.13
C CYS A 333 -11.92 -17.24 -3.11
N GLY A 334 -11.86 -15.90 -3.05
CA GLY A 334 -13.05 -15.05 -3.04
C GLY A 334 -13.69 -14.88 -4.42
N GLU A 335 -14.98 -14.58 -4.47
CA GLU A 335 -15.73 -14.37 -5.72
C GLU A 335 -16.04 -12.87 -5.97
N PRO A 336 -15.66 -12.29 -7.12
CA PRO A 336 -15.86 -10.87 -7.41
C PRO A 336 -17.29 -10.55 -7.91
N TRP A 337 -18.09 -9.93 -7.04
CA TRP A 337 -19.50 -9.63 -7.31
C TRP A 337 -19.72 -8.48 -8.32
N ASN A 338 -20.57 -8.70 -9.33
CA ASN A 338 -21.02 -7.65 -10.28
C ASN A 338 -19.90 -6.85 -10.99
N VAL A 339 -18.79 -7.51 -11.37
CA VAL A 339 -17.57 -6.94 -12.00
C VAL A 339 -17.81 -5.79 -12.99
N ASN A 340 -18.80 -5.93 -13.88
CA ASN A 340 -19.16 -4.92 -14.87
C ASN A 340 -19.67 -3.63 -14.21
N LYS A 341 -20.69 -3.75 -13.35
CA LYS A 341 -21.43 -2.62 -12.79
C LYS A 341 -22.22 -3.05 -11.54
N ILE A 342 -21.93 -2.42 -10.41
CA ILE A 342 -22.76 -2.42 -9.21
C ILE A 342 -24.08 -1.67 -9.51
N PRO A 343 -25.26 -2.22 -9.16
CA PRO A 343 -26.56 -1.55 -9.39
C PRO A 343 -26.64 -0.19 -8.69
N GLY A 344 -27.36 0.78 -9.29
CA GLY A 344 -27.47 2.16 -8.77
C GLY A 344 -28.54 2.34 -7.69
N ASP A 345 -29.27 1.27 -7.42
CA ASP A 345 -30.51 1.15 -6.66
C ASP A 345 -30.40 0.10 -5.54
N PHE A 346 -29.25 -0.58 -5.41
CA PHE A 346 -28.97 -1.51 -4.32
C PHE A 346 -28.74 -0.73 -3.00
N SER A 347 -29.60 -0.95 -2.02
CA SER A 347 -29.55 -0.32 -0.69
C SER A 347 -30.07 -1.33 0.34
N PHE A 348 -29.36 -1.50 1.46
CA PHE A 348 -29.66 -2.53 2.47
C PHE A 348 -29.83 -3.95 1.88
N GLY A 349 -29.15 -4.21 0.76
CA GLY A 349 -29.29 -5.45 0.01
C GLY A 349 -28.36 -6.55 0.50
N GLU A 350 -28.76 -7.79 0.20
CA GLU A 350 -28.01 -9.02 0.49
C GLU A 350 -27.78 -9.77 -0.83
N ILE A 351 -26.90 -10.76 -0.81
CA ILE A 351 -26.65 -11.70 -1.92
C ILE A 351 -27.15 -13.07 -1.48
N GLU A 352 -27.73 -13.85 -2.41
CA GLU A 352 -28.13 -15.23 -2.15
C GLU A 352 -26.88 -16.07 -1.81
N PRO A 353 -26.75 -16.66 -0.60
CA PRO A 353 -25.49 -17.30 -0.19
C PRO A 353 -25.18 -18.59 -0.94
N ASP A 354 -23.94 -18.74 -1.42
CA ASP A 354 -23.46 -19.97 -2.05
C ASP A 354 -23.12 -21.06 -1.02
N TRP A 355 -24.13 -21.86 -0.65
CA TRP A 355 -23.99 -22.99 0.26
C TRP A 355 -23.06 -24.10 -0.27
N ASP A 356 -23.00 -24.34 -1.59
CA ASP A 356 -22.18 -25.39 -2.17
C ASP A 356 -20.68 -25.03 -2.12
N ARG A 357 -20.35 -23.75 -2.33
CA ARG A 357 -18.98 -23.21 -2.23
C ARG A 357 -18.52 -23.02 -0.80
N MET A 358 -19.40 -22.52 0.07
CA MET A 358 -19.04 -22.08 1.43
C MET A 358 -19.28 -23.14 2.52
N GLY A 359 -20.13 -24.14 2.27
CA GLY A 359 -20.39 -25.24 3.20
C GLY A 359 -19.13 -25.92 3.76
N PRO A 360 -18.15 -26.33 2.93
CA PRO A 360 -16.91 -26.94 3.43
C PRO A 360 -16.05 -26.04 4.31
N TYR A 361 -16.05 -24.72 4.05
CA TYR A 361 -15.36 -23.74 4.91
C TYR A 361 -16.10 -23.57 6.23
N LEU A 362 -17.43 -23.53 6.19
CA LEU A 362 -18.27 -23.41 7.38
C LEU A 362 -18.16 -24.66 8.28
N GLU A 363 -18.08 -25.86 7.70
CA GLU A 363 -17.85 -27.11 8.45
C GLU A 363 -16.50 -27.08 9.20
N ASP A 364 -15.39 -26.74 8.53
CA ASP A 364 -14.07 -26.69 9.18
C ASP A 364 -13.92 -25.51 10.16
N ALA A 365 -14.61 -24.39 9.90
CA ALA A 365 -14.74 -23.29 10.83
C ALA A 365 -15.52 -23.68 12.10
N MET A 366 -16.64 -24.40 11.97
CA MET A 366 -17.44 -24.87 13.11
C MET A 366 -16.72 -25.94 13.93
N MET A 367 -15.71 -26.64 13.38
CA MET A 367 -14.82 -27.51 14.16
C MET A 367 -13.97 -26.75 15.20
N ARG A 368 -13.79 -25.43 15.08
CA ARG A 368 -13.21 -24.59 16.16
C ARG A 368 -14.13 -24.46 17.36
N VAL A 369 -15.45 -24.62 17.19
CA VAL A 369 -16.46 -24.65 18.27
C VAL A 369 -17.45 -25.81 18.05
N PRO A 370 -17.06 -27.08 18.30
CA PRO A 370 -17.81 -28.26 17.88
C PRO A 370 -19.26 -28.38 18.39
N ALA A 371 -19.59 -27.68 19.49
CA ALA A 371 -20.95 -27.60 20.01
C ALA A 371 -21.93 -26.99 18.97
N SER A 372 -21.45 -26.04 18.15
CA SER A 372 -22.26 -25.34 17.14
C SER A 372 -22.79 -26.23 16.03
N ILE A 373 -22.12 -27.36 15.74
CA ILE A 373 -22.44 -28.28 14.62
C ILE A 373 -23.85 -28.88 14.75
N ASN A 374 -24.40 -28.93 15.98
CA ASN A 374 -25.74 -29.46 16.25
C ASN A 374 -26.79 -28.35 16.50
N VAL A 375 -26.45 -27.08 16.24
CA VAL A 375 -27.31 -25.91 16.45
C VAL A 375 -27.87 -25.44 15.11
N GLY A 376 -29.10 -24.91 15.11
CA GLY A 376 -29.73 -24.39 13.91
C GLY A 376 -29.02 -23.16 13.33
N ALA A 377 -29.12 -22.99 12.01
CA ALA A 377 -28.66 -21.80 11.31
C ALA A 377 -29.77 -20.74 11.30
N LYS A 378 -29.67 -19.74 12.19
CA LYS A 378 -30.63 -18.62 12.28
C LYS A 378 -30.55 -17.69 11.06
N LYS A 379 -29.33 -17.49 10.53
CA LYS A 379 -29.09 -16.84 9.24
C LYS A 379 -27.73 -17.28 8.68
N PHE A 380 -27.69 -17.59 7.38
CA PHE A 380 -26.46 -17.47 6.60
C PHE A 380 -26.59 -16.21 5.73
N PHE A 381 -25.56 -15.38 5.74
CA PHE A 381 -25.55 -14.07 5.09
C PHE A 381 -24.40 -13.99 4.10
N CYS A 382 -24.67 -13.39 2.95
CA CYS A 382 -23.66 -12.91 2.01
C CYS A 382 -23.94 -11.43 1.70
N GLY A 383 -22.90 -10.60 1.80
CA GLY A 383 -22.95 -9.18 1.47
C GLY A 383 -21.83 -8.79 0.52
N PRO A 384 -22.00 -7.74 -0.31
CA PRO A 384 -20.92 -7.23 -1.12
C PRO A 384 -20.00 -6.33 -0.29
N GLU A 385 -18.73 -6.71 -0.13
CA GLU A 385 -17.70 -5.84 0.46
C GLU A 385 -16.70 -5.34 -0.58
N SER A 386 -16.06 -4.19 -0.33
CA SER A 386 -15.26 -3.51 -1.36
C SER A 386 -13.75 -3.71 -1.19
N PHE A 387 -13.14 -4.40 -2.15
CA PHE A 387 -11.74 -4.78 -2.17
C PHE A 387 -10.90 -4.04 -3.23
N THR A 388 -9.59 -4.02 -3.04
CA THR A 388 -8.56 -3.47 -3.95
C THR A 388 -7.60 -4.54 -4.48
N PRO A 389 -6.85 -4.27 -5.56
CA PRO A 389 -5.87 -5.22 -6.11
C PRO A 389 -4.67 -5.60 -5.23
N ASP A 390 -4.50 -4.94 -4.08
CA ASP A 390 -3.35 -5.06 -3.17
C ASP A 390 -3.76 -5.28 -1.70
N ASN A 391 -5.06 -5.39 -1.42
CA ASN A 391 -5.64 -5.47 -0.07
C ASN A 391 -5.35 -4.26 0.86
N CYS A 392 -4.87 -3.12 0.32
CA CYS A 392 -4.70 -1.85 1.03
C CYS A 392 -5.76 -0.81 0.62
N PRO A 393 -6.21 0.08 1.52
CA PRO A 393 -7.27 1.04 1.21
C PRO A 393 -6.87 2.09 0.15
N VAL A 394 -7.85 2.73 -0.50
CA VAL A 394 -7.63 3.82 -1.47
C VAL A 394 -7.98 5.16 -0.83
N VAL A 395 -6.96 5.96 -0.48
CA VAL A 395 -7.08 7.20 0.28
C VAL A 395 -6.31 8.34 -0.40
N GLY A 396 -6.77 9.58 -0.26
CA GLY A 396 -6.02 10.79 -0.68
C GLY A 396 -6.49 11.44 -1.99
N GLU A 397 -5.75 12.43 -2.46
CA GLU A 397 -6.10 13.26 -3.62
C GLU A 397 -5.72 12.62 -4.97
N ALA A 398 -6.66 12.60 -5.91
CA ALA A 398 -6.53 11.94 -7.21
C ALA A 398 -5.38 12.48 -8.10
N PRO A 399 -4.64 11.60 -8.82
CA PRO A 399 -3.68 12.00 -9.84
C PRO A 399 -4.27 12.88 -10.96
N GLU A 400 -5.50 12.57 -11.40
CA GLU A 400 -6.09 13.16 -12.60
C GLU A 400 -6.84 14.47 -12.38
N LEU A 401 -7.22 14.79 -11.13
CA LEU A 401 -8.15 15.89 -10.83
C LEU A 401 -7.85 16.51 -9.45
N GLN A 402 -7.44 17.79 -9.45
CA GLN A 402 -7.14 18.52 -8.22
C GLN A 402 -8.40 18.75 -7.37
N ASN A 403 -8.24 18.73 -6.05
CA ASN A 403 -9.28 18.82 -5.02
C ASN A 403 -10.35 17.69 -5.09
N TYR A 404 -10.09 16.58 -5.80
CA TYR A 404 -10.90 15.37 -5.73
C TYR A 404 -10.18 14.33 -4.87
N TYR A 405 -10.69 14.09 -3.67
CA TYR A 405 -10.16 13.12 -2.71
C TYR A 405 -10.98 11.83 -2.73
N VAL A 406 -10.38 10.73 -2.29
CA VAL A 406 -11.01 9.39 -2.22
C VAL A 406 -10.80 8.78 -0.84
N ALA A 407 -11.78 8.00 -0.38
CA ALA A 407 -11.67 7.08 0.75
C ALA A 407 -12.55 5.85 0.50
N ALA A 408 -11.99 4.82 -0.15
CA ALA A 408 -12.75 3.67 -0.64
C ALA A 408 -11.92 2.38 -0.73
N GLY A 409 -12.57 1.25 -1.01
CA GLY A 409 -11.92 -0.06 -1.17
C GLY A 409 -11.25 -0.53 0.12
N LEU A 410 -12.03 -0.66 1.21
CA LEU A 410 -11.49 -0.87 2.55
C LEU A 410 -11.44 -2.34 3.01
N ASN A 411 -11.48 -3.30 2.08
CA ASN A 411 -11.06 -4.70 2.29
C ASN A 411 -11.66 -5.34 3.57
N SER A 412 -12.98 -5.20 3.76
CA SER A 412 -13.74 -5.61 4.96
C SER A 412 -13.32 -5.00 6.32
N ILE A 413 -12.28 -4.17 6.38
CA ILE A 413 -11.80 -3.48 7.61
C ILE A 413 -12.31 -2.03 7.76
N GLY A 414 -13.34 -1.64 7.00
CA GLY A 414 -13.85 -0.26 6.97
C GLY A 414 -14.43 0.28 8.29
N ILE A 415 -14.91 -0.59 9.19
CA ILE A 415 -15.29 -0.21 10.56
C ILE A 415 -14.06 -0.04 11.44
N LEU A 416 -13.06 -0.91 11.26
CA LEU A 416 -11.85 -1.01 12.06
C LEU A 416 -10.89 0.19 11.86
N THR A 417 -10.77 0.69 10.63
CA THR A 417 -9.88 1.84 10.31
C THR A 417 -10.65 3.13 10.01
N GLY A 418 -11.98 3.12 10.12
CA GLY A 418 -12.82 4.20 9.62
C GLY A 418 -12.63 5.55 10.32
N GLY A 419 -12.30 5.53 11.61
CA GLY A 419 -11.94 6.75 12.36
C GLY A 419 -10.64 7.36 11.83
N GLY A 420 -9.56 6.57 11.84
CA GLY A 420 -8.22 7.00 11.43
C GLY A 420 -8.14 7.51 9.99
N ILE A 421 -8.81 6.83 9.05
CA ILE A 421 -8.90 7.31 7.65
C ILE A 421 -9.61 8.68 7.59
N GLY A 422 -10.64 8.89 8.40
CA GLY A 422 -11.35 10.17 8.48
C GLY A 422 -10.47 11.30 9.00
N GLN A 423 -9.69 11.06 10.05
CA GLN A 423 -8.73 12.02 10.60
C GLN A 423 -7.64 12.36 9.57
N ILE A 424 -6.91 11.35 9.07
CA ILE A 424 -5.79 11.50 8.11
C ILE A 424 -6.24 12.31 6.90
N LEU A 425 -7.43 12.03 6.36
CA LEU A 425 -7.94 12.73 5.18
C LEU A 425 -8.42 14.15 5.48
N ALA A 426 -8.95 14.41 6.69
CA ALA A 426 -9.36 15.75 7.09
C ALA A 426 -8.14 16.68 7.27
N GLU A 427 -7.09 16.19 7.95
CA GLU A 427 -5.81 16.90 8.07
C GLU A 427 -5.18 17.16 6.69
N TRP A 428 -5.20 16.16 5.79
CA TRP A 428 -4.69 16.30 4.43
C TRP A 428 -5.48 17.36 3.62
N ILE A 429 -6.82 17.36 3.72
CA ILE A 429 -7.67 18.37 3.06
C ILE A 429 -7.46 19.78 3.64
N GLN A 430 -7.22 19.91 4.95
CA GLN A 430 -6.95 21.19 5.60
C GLN A 430 -5.58 21.77 5.22
N ASN A 431 -4.55 20.93 5.16
CA ASN A 431 -3.16 21.36 4.90
C ASN A 431 -2.84 21.45 3.39
N GLY A 432 -3.52 20.68 2.55
CA GLY A 432 -3.18 20.51 1.12
C GLY A 432 -1.98 19.59 0.85
N SER A 433 -1.38 19.04 1.92
CA SER A 433 -0.27 18.08 1.93
C SER A 433 -0.63 16.91 2.85
N ALA A 434 -0.02 15.74 2.65
CA ALA A 434 -0.24 14.59 3.53
C ALA A 434 0.29 14.86 4.95
N PRO A 435 -0.35 14.36 6.02
CA PRO A 435 0.11 14.59 7.39
C PRO A 435 1.48 13.95 7.62
N SER A 436 2.45 14.75 8.07
CA SER A 436 3.84 14.29 8.28
C SER A 436 4.03 13.36 9.49
N GLY A 437 2.98 13.10 10.27
CA GLY A 437 3.00 12.14 11.38
C GLY A 437 2.59 10.70 10.99
N VAL A 438 2.17 10.46 9.75
CA VAL A 438 1.67 9.15 9.29
C VAL A 438 2.15 8.85 7.86
N ASP A 439 2.74 7.68 7.62
CA ASP A 439 3.03 7.21 6.26
C ASP A 439 1.72 6.98 5.51
N VAL A 440 1.49 7.72 4.43
CA VAL A 440 0.35 7.51 3.54
C VAL A 440 0.71 6.75 2.27
N THR A 441 1.98 6.43 2.00
CA THR A 441 2.42 5.87 0.70
C THR A 441 1.69 4.58 0.34
N GLY A 442 1.60 3.63 1.29
CA GLY A 442 0.89 2.36 1.12
C GLY A 442 -0.65 2.47 1.01
N ILE A 443 -1.25 3.62 1.35
CA ILE A 443 -2.70 3.86 1.24
C ILE A 443 -3.07 4.91 0.18
N ASN A 444 -2.08 5.58 -0.42
CA ASN A 444 -2.30 6.66 -1.38
C ASN A 444 -2.94 6.15 -2.68
N ILE A 445 -3.94 6.86 -3.20
CA ILE A 445 -4.56 6.57 -4.50
C ILE A 445 -3.56 6.60 -5.66
N ASN A 446 -2.52 7.44 -5.57
CA ASN A 446 -1.52 7.60 -6.63
C ASN A 446 -0.59 6.40 -6.83
N ARG A 447 -0.64 5.34 -6.00
CA ARG A 447 0.10 4.09 -6.25
C ARG A 447 -0.50 3.23 -7.37
N PHE A 448 -1.78 3.44 -7.71
CA PHE A 448 -2.47 2.62 -8.71
C PHE A 448 -2.29 3.14 -10.14
N HIS A 449 -2.02 2.21 -11.07
CA HIS A 449 -1.99 2.48 -12.50
C HIS A 449 -3.36 2.26 -13.17
N LYS A 450 -3.61 2.95 -14.27
CA LYS A 450 -4.87 2.91 -15.03
C LYS A 450 -5.27 1.52 -15.56
N TYR A 451 -4.30 0.65 -15.87
CA TYR A 451 -4.59 -0.70 -16.36
C TYR A 451 -5.25 -1.59 -15.29
N GLN A 452 -5.04 -1.30 -14.00
CA GLN A 452 -5.57 -2.10 -12.88
C GLN A 452 -7.08 -1.94 -12.71
N SER A 453 -7.69 -0.92 -13.34
CA SER A 453 -9.15 -0.76 -13.39
C SER A 453 -9.83 -1.66 -14.43
N ASN A 454 -9.05 -2.38 -15.27
CA ASN A 454 -9.57 -3.30 -16.28
C ASN A 454 -10.49 -4.37 -15.64
N PRO A 455 -11.70 -4.63 -16.17
CA PRO A 455 -12.63 -5.60 -15.60
C PRO A 455 -12.06 -7.01 -15.38
N ALA A 456 -11.22 -7.52 -16.29
CA ALA A 456 -10.59 -8.84 -16.12
C ALA A 456 -9.55 -8.83 -14.99
N TYR A 457 -8.69 -7.80 -14.96
CA TYR A 457 -7.69 -7.64 -13.90
C TYR A 457 -8.35 -7.50 -12.52
N ARG A 458 -9.43 -6.72 -12.42
CA ARG A 458 -10.20 -6.56 -11.17
C ARG A 458 -10.94 -7.84 -10.77
N ALA A 459 -11.43 -8.65 -11.71
CA ALA A 459 -12.05 -9.93 -11.39
C ALA A 459 -11.03 -10.93 -10.81
N GLU A 460 -9.92 -11.15 -11.52
CA GLU A 460 -8.93 -12.16 -11.13
C GLU A 460 -8.16 -11.76 -9.87
N ARG A 461 -7.62 -10.53 -9.79
CA ARG A 461 -6.76 -10.11 -8.67
C ARG A 461 -7.51 -9.96 -7.34
N VAL A 462 -8.81 -9.62 -7.37
CA VAL A 462 -9.57 -9.40 -6.13
C VAL A 462 -10.05 -10.71 -5.49
N GLY A 463 -10.33 -11.75 -6.28
CA GLY A 463 -10.55 -13.10 -5.74
C GLY A 463 -9.32 -13.66 -5.03
N GLU A 464 -8.12 -13.35 -5.54
CA GLU A 464 -6.86 -13.62 -4.84
C GLU A 464 -6.64 -12.71 -3.62
N ALA A 465 -6.90 -11.40 -3.73
CA ALA A 465 -6.69 -10.46 -2.62
C ALA A 465 -7.52 -10.81 -1.38
N LEU A 466 -8.82 -11.07 -1.56
CA LEU A 466 -9.71 -11.55 -0.49
C LEU A 466 -9.16 -12.86 0.10
N GLY A 467 -8.88 -13.85 -0.76
CA GLY A 467 -8.39 -15.18 -0.35
C GLY A 467 -6.96 -15.23 0.19
N ASN A 468 -6.27 -14.08 0.26
CA ASN A 468 -4.98 -13.91 0.91
C ASN A 468 -5.09 -13.25 2.30
N THR A 469 -6.27 -12.75 2.70
CA THR A 469 -6.51 -12.06 4.00
C THR A 469 -6.10 -12.91 5.21
N TYR A 470 -6.33 -14.22 5.16
CA TYR A 470 -5.92 -15.16 6.22
C TYR A 470 -4.72 -16.05 5.87
N ARG A 471 -3.94 -15.73 4.83
CA ARG A 471 -2.68 -16.45 4.58
C ARG A 471 -1.57 -16.01 5.55
N VAL A 472 -0.49 -16.78 5.61
CA VAL A 472 0.76 -16.32 6.22
C VAL A 472 1.42 -15.34 5.25
N HIS A 473 1.77 -14.15 5.72
CA HIS A 473 2.42 -13.13 4.90
C HIS A 473 3.93 -13.38 4.85
N TYR A 474 4.35 -14.31 3.99
CA TYR A 474 5.77 -14.58 3.73
C TYR A 474 6.43 -13.43 2.95
N PRO A 475 7.71 -13.07 3.25
CA PRO A 475 8.36 -11.89 2.67
C PRO A 475 8.51 -11.90 1.13
N ASP A 476 8.66 -13.08 0.53
CA ASP A 476 8.82 -13.27 -0.91
C ASP A 476 7.53 -13.72 -1.64
N HIS A 477 6.39 -13.74 -0.94
CA HIS A 477 5.10 -14.05 -1.56
C HIS A 477 4.78 -13.06 -2.69
N THR A 478 4.54 -13.57 -3.90
CA THR A 478 4.14 -12.77 -5.07
C THR A 478 2.78 -13.23 -5.60
N PRO A 479 1.91 -12.32 -6.08
CA PRO A 479 0.62 -12.69 -6.65
C PRO A 479 0.70 -13.74 -7.76
N LYS A 480 -0.32 -14.59 -7.78
CA LYS A 480 -0.45 -15.75 -8.67
C LYS A 480 -1.44 -15.47 -9.83
N THR A 481 -2.29 -14.46 -9.68
CA THR A 481 -3.23 -13.96 -10.72
C THR A 481 -2.69 -12.72 -11.46
N CYS A 482 -3.30 -12.36 -12.61
CA CYS A 482 -2.99 -11.16 -13.39
C CYS A 482 -1.52 -10.99 -13.84
N ARG A 483 -0.77 -12.09 -13.86
CA ARG A 483 0.65 -12.12 -14.27
C ARG A 483 0.79 -11.89 -15.78
N GLY A 484 1.87 -11.22 -16.17
CA GLY A 484 2.14 -10.79 -17.55
C GLY A 484 1.42 -9.51 -17.98
N ALA A 485 0.81 -8.75 -17.06
CA ALA A 485 0.09 -7.50 -17.37
C ALA A 485 0.99 -6.42 -17.99
N LYS A 486 2.24 -6.31 -17.54
CA LYS A 486 3.34 -5.64 -18.24
C LYS A 486 4.53 -6.61 -18.32
N LYS A 487 5.29 -6.56 -19.42
CA LYS A 487 6.53 -7.32 -19.60
C LYS A 487 7.58 -6.40 -20.23
N SER A 488 8.83 -6.51 -19.79
CA SER A 488 9.93 -5.90 -20.55
C SER A 488 10.07 -6.60 -21.91
N VAL A 489 10.62 -5.91 -22.90
CA VAL A 489 10.97 -6.49 -24.20
C VAL A 489 12.05 -7.59 -24.12
N LEU A 490 12.68 -7.74 -22.94
CA LEU A 490 13.68 -8.77 -22.63
C LEU A 490 13.09 -10.00 -21.93
N HIS A 491 11.83 -9.95 -21.46
CA HIS A 491 11.22 -10.99 -20.63
C HIS A 491 11.37 -12.41 -21.20
N ASP A 492 11.11 -12.63 -22.50
CA ASP A 492 11.21 -13.96 -23.11
C ASP A 492 12.67 -14.47 -23.21
N ARG A 493 13.67 -13.56 -23.29
CA ARG A 493 15.10 -13.92 -23.22
C ARG A 493 15.51 -14.27 -21.79
N LEU A 494 15.07 -13.48 -20.82
CA LEU A 494 15.36 -13.71 -19.39
C LEU A 494 14.72 -15.03 -18.92
N MET A 495 13.53 -15.36 -19.43
CA MET A 495 12.90 -16.68 -19.25
C MET A 495 13.75 -17.82 -19.84
N GLN A 496 14.37 -17.63 -21.01
CA GLN A 496 15.30 -18.60 -21.60
C GLN A 496 16.62 -18.75 -20.81
N LYS A 497 16.97 -17.75 -19.99
CA LYS A 497 18.06 -17.81 -19.00
C LYS A 497 17.61 -18.34 -17.63
N ASN A 498 16.46 -19.02 -17.54
CA ASN A 498 15.91 -19.61 -16.32
C ASN A 498 15.56 -18.60 -15.19
N ALA A 499 15.13 -17.38 -15.52
CA ALA A 499 14.60 -16.43 -14.54
C ALA A 499 13.35 -16.94 -13.79
N TYR A 500 13.31 -16.74 -12.47
CA TYR A 500 12.07 -16.73 -11.69
C TYR A 500 11.53 -15.29 -11.60
N PHE A 501 10.32 -15.04 -12.10
CA PHE A 501 9.72 -13.71 -12.14
C PHE A 501 8.78 -13.44 -10.95
N ARG A 502 8.76 -12.20 -10.46
CA ARG A 502 7.78 -11.66 -9.52
C ARG A 502 7.03 -10.46 -10.12
N ASP A 503 5.83 -10.20 -9.62
CA ASP A 503 5.08 -8.97 -9.88
C ASP A 503 5.78 -7.77 -9.21
N VAL A 504 6.04 -6.71 -9.97
CA VAL A 504 6.58 -5.41 -9.53
C VAL A 504 5.79 -4.29 -10.22
N SER A 505 4.80 -3.73 -9.51
CA SER A 505 3.79 -2.79 -10.06
C SER A 505 3.12 -3.28 -11.36
N GLY A 506 2.95 -4.60 -11.51
CA GLY A 506 2.42 -5.29 -12.70
C GLY A 506 3.45 -5.66 -13.77
N TRP A 507 4.73 -5.33 -13.59
CA TRP A 507 5.82 -5.84 -14.41
C TRP A 507 6.25 -7.24 -13.98
N GLU A 508 6.54 -8.08 -14.96
CA GLU A 508 7.26 -9.35 -14.76
C GLU A 508 8.78 -9.08 -14.64
N SER A 509 9.28 -8.94 -13.42
CA SER A 509 10.71 -8.67 -13.15
C SER A 509 11.43 -9.89 -12.55
N PRO A 510 12.66 -10.25 -13.00
CA PRO A 510 13.43 -11.37 -12.43
C PRO A 510 13.77 -11.15 -10.96
N SER A 511 13.38 -12.08 -10.08
CA SER A 511 13.79 -12.09 -8.67
C SER A 511 15.17 -12.72 -8.48
N TRP A 512 15.43 -13.80 -9.21
CA TRP A 512 16.66 -14.62 -9.23
C TRP A 512 16.62 -15.56 -10.44
N PHE A 513 17.74 -16.22 -10.75
CA PHE A 513 17.92 -17.11 -11.92
C PHE A 513 18.31 -18.53 -11.49
N ALA A 514 17.54 -19.53 -11.91
CA ALA A 514 17.84 -20.93 -11.62
C ALA A 514 18.97 -21.49 -12.51
N PRO A 515 19.79 -22.45 -12.02
CA PRO A 515 20.74 -23.16 -12.86
C PRO A 515 20.07 -23.84 -14.08
N ALA A 516 20.84 -24.03 -15.15
CA ALA A 516 20.36 -24.71 -16.34
C ALA A 516 19.90 -26.15 -16.02
N GLY A 517 18.68 -26.49 -16.43
CA GLY A 517 18.03 -27.78 -16.12
C GLY A 517 17.21 -27.80 -14.82
N THR A 518 17.39 -26.82 -13.93
CA THR A 518 16.53 -26.62 -12.75
C THR A 518 15.27 -25.82 -13.14
N GLN A 519 14.11 -26.16 -12.61
CA GLN A 519 12.89 -25.36 -12.78
C GLN A 519 12.96 -24.10 -11.88
N PRO A 520 12.79 -22.88 -12.43
CA PRO A 520 12.66 -21.68 -11.59
C PRO A 520 11.31 -21.67 -10.86
N ALA A 521 11.31 -22.13 -9.62
CA ALA A 521 10.16 -22.11 -8.72
C ALA A 521 10.61 -22.06 -7.24
N VAL A 522 9.81 -21.39 -6.40
CA VAL A 522 9.86 -21.56 -4.95
C VAL A 522 9.25 -22.92 -4.60
N GLU A 523 9.99 -23.76 -3.88
CA GLU A 523 9.51 -25.08 -3.46
C GLU A 523 8.59 -25.02 -2.24
N GLN A 524 8.92 -24.15 -1.28
CA GLN A 524 8.14 -23.84 -0.10
C GLN A 524 8.44 -22.39 0.34
N GLU A 525 7.41 -21.58 0.54
CA GLU A 525 7.52 -20.22 1.08
C GLU A 525 7.93 -20.28 2.56
N SER A 526 8.83 -19.38 3.02
CA SER A 526 9.41 -19.41 4.37
C SER A 526 9.74 -18.01 4.92
N PHE A 527 10.06 -17.95 6.21
CA PHE A 527 10.71 -16.79 6.83
C PHE A 527 12.25 -16.91 6.88
N GLY A 528 12.81 -18.07 6.55
CA GLY A 528 14.25 -18.36 6.54
C GLY A 528 14.82 -18.54 5.12
N ARG A 529 15.85 -19.40 4.98
CA ARG A 529 16.45 -19.72 3.68
C ARG A 529 15.55 -20.65 2.86
N GLU A 530 15.10 -20.18 1.70
CA GLU A 530 14.39 -20.97 0.69
C GLU A 530 15.34 -21.63 -0.32
N ASN A 531 14.82 -22.48 -1.21
CA ASN A 531 15.59 -23.29 -2.17
C ASN A 531 16.48 -22.50 -3.14
N TRP A 532 16.18 -21.21 -3.36
CA TRP A 532 16.94 -20.30 -4.24
C TRP A 532 18.03 -19.49 -3.53
N PHE A 533 18.21 -19.62 -2.21
CA PHE A 533 19.24 -18.88 -1.46
C PHE A 533 20.67 -19.01 -2.05
N PRO A 534 21.14 -20.18 -2.51
CA PRO A 534 22.46 -20.29 -3.15
C PRO A 534 22.55 -19.56 -4.50
N TYR A 535 21.45 -19.44 -5.24
CA TYR A 535 21.44 -18.77 -6.55
C TYR A 535 21.57 -17.25 -6.35
N TRP A 536 20.90 -16.71 -5.33
CA TRP A 536 21.03 -15.33 -4.86
C TRP A 536 22.47 -15.01 -4.40
N GLU A 537 23.11 -15.91 -3.64
CA GLU A 537 24.52 -15.77 -3.23
C GLU A 537 25.46 -15.67 -4.44
N GLU A 538 25.28 -16.55 -5.43
CA GLU A 538 26.08 -16.54 -6.66
C GLU A 538 25.88 -15.27 -7.50
N GLU A 539 24.65 -14.75 -7.59
CA GLU A 539 24.33 -13.48 -8.26
C GLU A 539 24.95 -12.27 -7.56
N HIS A 540 24.84 -12.21 -6.23
CA HIS A 540 25.47 -11.17 -5.40
C HIS A 540 26.98 -11.16 -5.61
N ARG A 541 27.63 -12.33 -5.50
CA ARG A 541 29.07 -12.49 -5.70
C ARG A 541 29.51 -12.11 -7.12
N ALA A 542 28.76 -12.50 -8.15
CA ALA A 542 29.07 -12.12 -9.53
C ALA A 542 29.11 -10.60 -9.73
N CYS A 543 28.27 -9.84 -9.04
CA CYS A 543 28.34 -8.38 -9.04
C CYS A 543 29.57 -7.85 -8.27
N ARG A 544 29.89 -8.41 -7.10
CA ARG A 544 31.02 -7.97 -6.24
C ARG A 544 32.41 -8.26 -6.83
N GLU A 545 32.52 -9.31 -7.65
CA GLU A 545 33.80 -9.87 -8.14
C GLU A 545 33.97 -9.81 -9.67
N GLY A 546 32.89 -9.71 -10.44
CA GLY A 546 32.89 -9.86 -11.90
C GLY A 546 32.05 -8.79 -12.62
N VAL A 547 31.02 -9.23 -13.35
CA VAL A 547 29.97 -8.37 -13.89
C VAL A 547 28.61 -9.07 -13.85
N ALA A 548 27.61 -8.35 -13.37
CA ALA A 548 26.21 -8.77 -13.29
C ALA A 548 25.33 -7.91 -14.21
N LEU A 549 24.32 -8.54 -14.80
CA LEU A 549 23.31 -7.92 -15.68
C LEU A 549 21.93 -7.99 -15.02
N PHE A 550 21.34 -6.83 -14.74
CA PHE A 550 19.98 -6.68 -14.22
C PHE A 550 19.05 -6.06 -15.28
N ASP A 551 17.81 -6.54 -15.39
CA ASP A 551 16.74 -5.86 -16.13
C ASP A 551 15.97 -4.93 -15.18
N MET A 552 16.17 -3.62 -15.37
CA MET A 552 15.54 -2.54 -14.60
C MET A 552 14.50 -1.78 -15.45
N SER A 553 14.01 -2.39 -16.54
CA SER A 553 13.05 -1.75 -17.46
C SER A 553 11.77 -1.27 -16.76
N PHE A 554 11.40 -1.90 -15.64
CA PHE A 554 10.21 -1.56 -14.85
C PHE A 554 10.27 -0.18 -14.15
N MET A 555 11.48 0.35 -13.84
CA MET A 555 11.69 1.64 -13.17
C MET A 555 11.01 2.79 -13.91
N SER A 556 10.41 3.74 -13.19
CA SER A 556 9.71 4.90 -13.79
C SER A 556 10.66 5.80 -14.55
N LYS A 557 10.36 6.12 -15.81
CA LYS A 557 11.19 6.97 -16.69
C LYS A 557 10.34 8.08 -17.31
N PHE A 558 10.70 9.35 -17.07
CA PHE A 558 10.00 10.50 -17.62
C PHE A 558 10.95 11.38 -18.44
N ALA A 559 10.61 11.61 -19.71
CA ALA A 559 11.27 12.62 -20.53
C ALA A 559 10.62 13.98 -20.23
N VAL A 560 11.44 14.94 -19.78
CA VAL A 560 11.02 16.30 -19.46
C VAL A 560 11.77 17.25 -20.39
N GLN A 561 11.03 18.06 -21.16
CA GLN A 561 11.56 18.77 -22.32
C GLN A 561 10.98 20.18 -22.46
N GLY A 562 11.70 21.07 -23.15
CA GLY A 562 11.32 22.45 -23.35
C GLY A 562 12.21 23.40 -22.55
N ASP A 563 12.15 24.69 -22.88
CA ASP A 563 13.22 25.63 -22.50
C ASP A 563 13.17 26.03 -21.01
N ASP A 564 12.00 25.89 -20.36
CA ASP A 564 11.84 26.05 -18.91
C ASP A 564 12.05 24.73 -18.13
N ALA A 565 12.34 23.61 -18.81
CA ALA A 565 12.43 22.29 -18.16
C ALA A 565 13.56 22.23 -17.11
N GLY A 566 14.67 22.93 -17.36
CA GLY A 566 15.81 23.01 -16.44
C GLY A 566 15.46 23.73 -15.15
N SER A 567 14.99 24.97 -15.25
CA SER A 567 14.58 25.78 -14.10
C SER A 567 13.44 25.14 -13.30
N PHE A 568 12.45 24.53 -13.98
CA PHE A 568 11.37 23.77 -13.36
C PHE A 568 11.88 22.58 -12.53
N LEU A 569 12.68 21.69 -13.12
CA LEU A 569 13.24 20.55 -12.38
C LEU A 569 14.20 20.99 -11.27
N ASN A 570 14.90 22.11 -11.45
CA ASN A 570 15.79 22.65 -10.43
C ASN A 570 15.04 23.20 -9.21
N PHE A 571 13.85 23.77 -9.40
CA PHE A 571 13.00 24.21 -8.28
C PHE A 571 12.47 23.03 -7.45
N LEU A 572 12.14 21.90 -8.08
CA LEU A 572 11.68 20.68 -7.38
C LEU A 572 12.82 19.96 -6.65
N SER A 573 14.03 19.99 -7.21
CA SER A 573 15.18 19.20 -6.75
C SER A 573 15.93 19.86 -5.59
N THR A 574 16.27 19.10 -4.54
CA THR A 574 17.19 19.58 -3.49
C THR A 574 18.59 19.90 -4.03
N ALA A 575 19.09 19.10 -4.98
CA ALA A 575 20.36 19.34 -5.66
C ALA A 575 20.25 20.32 -6.84
N ASN A 576 21.38 20.85 -7.32
CA ASN A 576 21.40 21.50 -8.64
C ASN A 576 21.36 20.45 -9.76
N VAL A 577 20.32 20.51 -10.59
CA VAL A 577 20.11 19.58 -11.74
C VAL A 577 20.20 20.26 -13.10
N ASP A 578 20.25 21.60 -13.15
CA ASP A 578 20.25 22.39 -14.38
C ASP A 578 21.66 22.92 -14.74
N ASP A 579 22.69 22.17 -14.36
CA ASP A 579 24.10 22.55 -14.53
C ASP A 579 24.66 22.05 -15.90
N GLU A 580 25.78 21.32 -15.88
CA GLU A 580 26.44 20.76 -17.07
C GLU A 580 25.59 19.70 -17.80
N VAL A 581 25.63 19.73 -19.13
CA VAL A 581 24.98 18.73 -20.01
C VAL A 581 25.80 17.45 -20.01
N GLY A 582 25.13 16.30 -19.95
CA GLY A 582 25.76 14.99 -19.80
C GLY A 582 25.98 14.59 -18.33
N ARG A 583 25.27 15.23 -17.39
CA ARG A 583 25.37 14.91 -15.95
C ARG A 583 24.09 14.34 -15.37
N ILE A 584 24.27 13.32 -14.54
CA ILE A 584 23.26 12.68 -13.70
C ILE A 584 23.35 13.31 -12.31
N THR A 585 22.22 13.62 -11.70
CA THR A 585 22.14 14.10 -10.32
C THR A 585 21.11 13.30 -9.54
N TYR A 586 21.59 12.57 -8.53
CA TYR A 586 20.78 11.99 -7.47
C TYR A 586 20.28 13.10 -6.55
N THR A 587 18.96 13.17 -6.34
CA THR A 587 18.31 14.26 -5.62
C THR A 587 16.97 13.80 -5.06
N GLN A 588 16.55 14.42 -3.96
CA GLN A 588 15.21 14.25 -3.43
C GLN A 588 14.33 15.41 -3.90
N TRP A 589 13.02 15.20 -3.91
CA TRP A 589 11.98 16.24 -4.01
C TRP A 589 11.24 16.32 -2.69
N LEU A 590 10.87 17.53 -2.26
CA LEU A 590 10.23 17.79 -0.97
C LEU A 590 8.86 18.44 -1.15
N ASN A 591 8.04 18.40 -0.10
CA ASN A 591 6.91 19.30 0.05
C ASN A 591 7.36 20.68 0.59
N VAL A 592 6.43 21.62 0.74
CA VAL A 592 6.75 22.98 1.20
C VAL A 592 7.26 23.03 2.64
N ASP A 593 6.96 21.99 3.43
CA ASP A 593 7.32 21.83 4.84
C ASP A 593 8.64 21.05 5.04
N GLY A 594 9.29 20.62 3.96
CA GLY A 594 10.62 20.00 3.98
C GLY A 594 10.65 18.46 4.09
N TYR A 595 9.50 17.81 4.20
CA TYR A 595 9.40 16.33 4.17
C TYR A 595 9.52 15.81 2.73
N MET A 596 10.01 14.59 2.58
CA MET A 596 10.26 14.00 1.26
C MET A 596 8.96 13.61 0.54
N GLU A 597 8.95 13.81 -0.78
CA GLU A 597 7.90 13.33 -1.70
C GLU A 597 8.46 12.34 -2.74
N ALA A 598 9.75 12.43 -3.09
CA ALA A 598 10.40 11.46 -3.98
C ALA A 598 11.92 11.36 -3.75
N ASP A 599 12.47 10.18 -4.05
CA ASP A 599 13.90 9.95 -4.26
C ASP A 599 14.14 9.44 -5.68
N LEU A 600 15.05 10.08 -6.42
CA LEU A 600 15.18 9.90 -7.86
C LEU A 600 16.52 10.42 -8.42
N THR A 601 16.74 10.18 -9.71
CA THR A 601 17.80 10.83 -10.48
C THR A 601 17.21 11.74 -11.57
N VAL A 602 17.87 12.88 -11.79
CA VAL A 602 17.61 13.78 -12.91
C VAL A 602 18.87 13.83 -13.77
N THR A 603 18.74 13.55 -15.07
CA THR A 603 19.86 13.55 -16.02
C THR A 603 19.65 14.59 -17.10
N LYS A 604 20.56 15.54 -17.23
CA LYS A 604 20.53 16.60 -18.25
C LYS A 604 21.15 16.10 -19.56
N LEU A 605 20.31 15.78 -20.55
CA LEU A 605 20.72 15.18 -21.84
C LEU A 605 20.99 16.23 -22.93
N SER A 606 20.36 17.39 -22.85
CA SER A 606 20.71 18.59 -23.60
C SER A 606 20.39 19.84 -22.76
N HIS A 607 20.53 21.04 -23.32
CA HIS A 607 20.09 22.27 -22.67
C HIS A 607 18.60 22.24 -22.24
N ASN A 608 17.74 21.60 -23.04
CA ASN A 608 16.28 21.59 -22.87
C ASN A 608 15.66 20.17 -22.96
N LYS A 609 16.43 19.13 -22.63
CA LYS A 609 15.99 17.73 -22.55
C LYS A 609 16.59 17.06 -21.32
N PHE A 610 15.72 16.51 -20.48
CA PHE A 610 16.05 15.81 -19.24
C PHE A 610 15.39 14.43 -19.21
N MET A 611 16.02 13.49 -18.51
CA MET A 611 15.40 12.23 -18.10
C MET A 611 15.30 12.21 -16.57
N VAL A 612 14.11 12.00 -16.04
CA VAL A 612 13.86 11.77 -14.61
C VAL A 612 13.60 10.28 -14.42
N VAL A 613 14.36 9.61 -13.55
CA VAL A 613 14.23 8.18 -13.26
C VAL A 613 13.97 7.96 -11.78
N ALA A 614 12.89 7.27 -11.45
CA ALA A 614 12.42 7.02 -10.08
C ALA A 614 11.96 5.55 -9.91
N THR A 615 11.76 5.13 -8.66
CA THR A 615 11.20 3.80 -8.35
C THR A 615 9.82 3.59 -9.01
N ASP A 616 9.45 2.35 -9.31
CA ASP A 616 8.20 2.02 -10.02
C ASP A 616 6.95 2.21 -9.16
N THR A 617 7.07 1.97 -7.86
CA THR A 617 5.98 2.14 -6.87
C THR A 617 5.49 3.59 -6.81
N MET A 618 6.38 4.55 -7.07
CA MET A 618 6.12 5.99 -7.04
C MET A 618 5.82 6.60 -8.41
N HIS A 619 5.67 5.79 -9.47
CA HIS A 619 5.45 6.26 -10.85
C HIS A 619 4.42 7.38 -10.96
N ASN A 620 3.20 7.11 -10.49
CA ASN A 620 2.09 8.04 -10.59
C ASN A 620 2.17 9.15 -9.53
N HIS A 621 2.89 8.95 -8.41
CA HIS A 621 3.20 10.04 -7.47
C HIS A 621 4.12 11.08 -8.13
N VAL A 622 5.29 10.66 -8.63
CA VAL A 622 6.29 11.54 -9.28
C VAL A 622 5.71 12.27 -10.49
N LEU A 623 4.94 11.58 -11.33
CA LEU A 623 4.26 12.19 -12.47
C LEU A 623 3.20 13.24 -12.06
N THR A 624 2.48 12.99 -10.97
CA THR A 624 1.49 13.93 -10.40
C THR A 624 2.17 15.11 -9.73
N HIS A 625 3.25 14.87 -8.98
CA HIS A 625 4.03 15.87 -8.27
C HIS A 625 4.53 16.95 -9.23
N MET A 626 5.07 16.56 -10.39
CA MET A 626 5.43 17.50 -11.48
C MET A 626 4.19 18.21 -12.04
N LYS A 627 3.16 17.47 -12.49
CA LYS A 627 2.00 18.04 -13.19
C LYS A 627 1.21 19.06 -12.36
N ARG A 628 1.10 18.87 -11.04
CA ARG A 628 0.44 19.83 -10.13
C ARG A 628 1.25 21.12 -9.92
N ARG A 629 2.57 21.08 -10.15
CA ARG A 629 3.50 22.20 -9.95
C ARG A 629 3.90 22.90 -11.25
N LEU A 630 3.44 22.40 -12.41
CA LEU A 630 3.69 22.99 -13.72
C LEU A 630 2.70 24.13 -14.02
N ALA A 631 3.23 25.34 -14.18
CA ALA A 631 2.51 26.52 -14.65
C ALA A 631 2.10 26.40 -16.13
N SER A 632 0.92 26.91 -16.48
CA SER A 632 0.36 26.83 -17.85
C SER A 632 1.13 27.59 -18.93
N ASP A 633 1.90 28.60 -18.54
CA ASP A 633 2.68 29.47 -19.41
C ASP A 633 4.16 29.05 -19.53
N ALA A 634 4.60 28.08 -18.73
CA ALA A 634 5.95 27.52 -18.82
C ALA A 634 6.10 26.57 -20.01
N HIS A 635 7.21 26.71 -20.75
CA HIS A 635 7.55 25.86 -21.89
C HIS A 635 8.15 24.52 -21.42
N VAL A 636 7.31 23.66 -20.83
CA VAL A 636 7.68 22.32 -20.35
C VAL A 636 6.68 21.25 -20.80
N PHE A 637 7.21 20.15 -21.32
CA PHE A 637 6.47 18.95 -21.69
C PHE A 637 6.99 17.76 -20.87
N ILE A 638 6.07 16.99 -20.26
CA ILE A 638 6.39 15.82 -19.44
C ILE A 638 5.76 14.58 -20.11
N SER A 639 6.59 13.65 -20.56
CA SER A 639 6.16 12.39 -21.18
C SER A 639 6.61 11.19 -20.35
N ASP A 640 5.70 10.28 -20.04
CA ASP A 640 6.06 8.94 -19.58
C ASP A 640 6.71 8.17 -20.74
N VAL A 641 7.95 7.73 -20.54
CA VAL A 641 8.75 6.94 -21.48
C VAL A 641 9.17 5.60 -20.87
N THR A 642 8.54 5.19 -19.75
CA THR A 642 8.82 3.94 -19.02
C THR A 642 8.74 2.72 -19.94
N GLY A 643 7.72 2.65 -20.79
CA GLY A 643 7.56 1.56 -21.77
C GLY A 643 8.30 1.75 -23.10
N ALA A 644 8.99 2.88 -23.30
CA ALA A 644 9.70 3.19 -24.54
C ALA A 644 11.19 2.83 -24.50
N TYR A 645 11.76 2.66 -23.30
CA TYR A 645 13.16 2.25 -23.10
C TYR A 645 13.23 0.99 -22.24
N ALA A 646 13.92 -0.04 -22.75
CA ALA A 646 14.48 -1.04 -21.87
C ALA A 646 15.62 -0.41 -21.05
N GLN A 647 15.84 -0.90 -19.83
CA GLN A 647 16.97 -0.47 -19.00
C GLN A 647 17.75 -1.70 -18.55
N ILE A 648 18.97 -1.83 -19.05
CA ILE A 648 19.92 -2.87 -18.64
C ILE A 648 20.96 -2.23 -17.72
N ASN A 649 21.10 -2.73 -16.50
CA ASN A 649 22.16 -2.30 -15.60
C ASN A 649 23.31 -3.32 -15.65
N LEU A 650 24.48 -2.88 -16.12
CA LEU A 650 25.74 -3.66 -16.10
C LEU A 650 26.60 -3.17 -14.93
N GLN A 651 26.79 -4.02 -13.93
CA GLN A 651 27.37 -3.62 -12.64
C GLN A 651 28.41 -4.64 -12.16
N GLY A 652 29.48 -4.15 -11.52
CA GLY A 652 30.62 -4.94 -11.06
C GLY A 652 31.94 -4.50 -11.70
N PRO A 653 33.09 -4.89 -11.12
CA PRO A 653 34.41 -4.39 -11.53
C PRO A 653 34.78 -4.67 -13.00
N ARG A 654 34.19 -5.66 -13.66
CA ARG A 654 34.42 -5.98 -15.09
C ARG A 654 33.47 -5.27 -16.06
N SER A 655 32.51 -4.49 -15.56
CA SER A 655 31.47 -3.82 -16.38
C SER A 655 32.04 -2.84 -17.41
N ARG A 656 33.11 -2.10 -17.07
CA ARG A 656 33.80 -1.20 -18.01
C ARG A 656 34.43 -1.96 -19.17
N ASP A 657 35.18 -3.03 -18.89
CA ASP A 657 35.88 -3.80 -19.93
C ASP A 657 34.89 -4.38 -20.94
N LEU A 658 33.79 -4.96 -20.45
CA LEU A 658 32.71 -5.51 -21.27
C LEU A 658 32.06 -4.43 -22.13
N LEU A 659 31.68 -3.29 -21.53
CA LEU A 659 31.03 -2.22 -22.27
C LEU A 659 31.98 -1.60 -23.31
N GLN A 660 33.27 -1.47 -22.99
CA GLN A 660 34.29 -1.00 -23.92
C GLN A 660 34.48 -1.93 -25.13
N ALA A 661 34.29 -3.24 -24.97
CA ALA A 661 34.34 -4.21 -26.06
C ALA A 661 33.13 -4.14 -27.02
N LEU A 662 32.10 -3.36 -26.68
CA LEU A 662 30.80 -3.30 -27.36
C LEU A 662 30.45 -1.92 -27.95
N THR A 663 31.29 -0.90 -27.73
CA THR A 663 31.04 0.49 -28.14
C THR A 663 32.29 1.17 -28.71
N SER A 664 32.09 2.15 -29.61
CA SER A 664 33.17 3.02 -30.10
C SER A 664 33.55 4.15 -29.14
N ALA A 665 32.75 4.40 -28.10
CA ALA A 665 33.04 5.40 -27.06
C ALA A 665 34.21 4.96 -26.15
N ASP A 666 34.96 5.94 -25.62
CA ASP A 666 35.97 5.68 -24.58
C ASP A 666 35.28 5.54 -23.22
N MET A 667 35.35 4.35 -22.62
CA MET A 667 34.75 4.03 -21.32
C MET A 667 35.72 4.22 -20.15
N GLN A 668 36.98 4.55 -20.41
CA GLN A 668 37.96 5.02 -19.43
C GLN A 668 37.72 6.51 -19.14
N ASP A 669 37.56 7.33 -20.18
CA ASP A 669 37.17 8.76 -20.08
C ASP A 669 35.66 8.96 -19.84
N PHE A 670 35.04 8.03 -19.10
CA PHE A 670 33.64 8.07 -18.72
C PHE A 670 33.52 8.17 -17.18
N PRO A 671 33.61 9.38 -16.61
CA PRO A 671 33.65 9.57 -15.15
C PRO A 671 32.30 9.27 -14.47
N PHE A 672 32.33 9.08 -13.15
CA PHE A 672 31.11 8.83 -12.39
C PHE A 672 30.09 9.99 -12.52
N ARG A 673 28.80 9.64 -12.55
CA ARG A 673 27.66 10.52 -12.86
C ARG A 673 27.65 11.12 -14.27
N ASN A 674 28.51 10.66 -15.19
CA ASN A 674 28.44 11.04 -16.60
C ASN A 674 27.30 10.32 -17.31
N ALA A 675 26.71 10.96 -18.31
CA ALA A 675 25.68 10.42 -19.20
C ALA A 675 25.93 10.87 -20.64
N ALA A 676 25.95 9.93 -21.57
CA ALA A 676 26.13 10.22 -23.00
C ALA A 676 25.40 9.19 -23.87
N GLU A 677 25.14 9.55 -25.12
CA GLU A 677 24.59 8.61 -26.10
C GLU A 677 25.74 7.87 -26.80
N ILE A 678 25.83 6.57 -26.58
CA ILE A 678 26.85 5.68 -27.15
C ILE A 678 26.24 4.73 -28.19
N ASP A 679 27.07 4.14 -29.05
CA ASP A 679 26.68 3.05 -29.93
C ASP A 679 26.82 1.70 -29.24
N ILE A 680 25.86 0.79 -29.41
CA ILE A 680 26.05 -0.64 -29.16
C ILE A 680 25.44 -1.41 -30.32
N GLY A 681 26.29 -2.01 -31.16
CA GLY A 681 25.88 -2.69 -32.39
C GLY A 681 25.19 -1.75 -33.38
N TYR A 682 23.85 -1.83 -33.48
CA TYR A 682 23.03 -0.97 -34.34
C TYR A 682 22.18 0.05 -33.56
N ALA A 683 22.32 0.08 -32.23
CA ALA A 683 21.52 0.93 -31.36
C ALA A 683 22.26 2.19 -30.93
N ARG A 684 21.50 3.25 -30.68
CA ARG A 684 21.95 4.43 -29.93
C ARG A 684 21.38 4.35 -28.53
N VAL A 685 22.27 4.27 -27.54
CA VAL A 685 21.95 3.91 -26.16
C VAL A 685 22.35 5.08 -25.26
N ILE A 686 21.44 5.55 -24.42
CA ILE A 686 21.78 6.52 -23.39
C ILE A 686 22.46 5.75 -22.26
N CYS A 687 23.78 5.85 -22.18
CA CYS A 687 24.61 5.24 -21.15
C CYS A 687 24.81 6.20 -19.99
N MET A 688 24.62 5.71 -18.77
CA MET A 688 24.65 6.48 -17.53
C MET A 688 25.57 5.79 -16.51
N ARG A 689 26.71 6.39 -16.12
CA ARG A 689 27.61 5.78 -15.13
C ARG A 689 27.14 6.07 -13.70
N ILE A 690 26.21 5.25 -13.23
CA ILE A 690 25.67 5.26 -11.87
C ILE A 690 25.41 3.82 -11.38
N THR A 691 25.24 3.65 -10.07
CA THR A 691 25.06 2.34 -9.42
C THR A 691 24.06 2.43 -8.28
N TYR A 692 23.25 1.38 -8.13
CA TYR A 692 22.44 1.11 -6.95
C TYR A 692 22.94 -0.13 -6.16
N VAL A 693 24.08 -0.71 -6.56
CA VAL A 693 24.69 -1.90 -5.94
C VAL A 693 26.05 -1.64 -5.30
N GLY A 694 26.64 -0.47 -5.55
CA GLY A 694 27.86 0.01 -4.90
C GLY A 694 29.18 -0.36 -5.57
N GLU A 695 29.12 -0.82 -6.82
CA GLU A 695 30.28 -1.15 -7.63
C GLU A 695 30.47 -0.14 -8.77
N LEU A 696 31.58 -0.26 -9.50
CA LEU A 696 31.67 0.28 -10.85
C LEU A 696 30.53 -0.28 -11.71
N GLY A 697 29.83 0.57 -12.45
CA GLY A 697 28.73 0.13 -13.29
C GLY A 697 28.05 1.24 -14.07
N TYR A 698 27.17 0.82 -14.98
CA TYR A 698 26.47 1.64 -15.94
C TYR A 698 25.00 1.20 -16.04
N GLU A 699 24.11 2.15 -16.29
CA GLU A 699 22.72 1.93 -16.69
C GLU A 699 22.58 2.28 -18.18
N LEU A 700 21.98 1.37 -18.95
CA LEU A 700 21.86 1.46 -20.40
C LEU A 700 20.37 1.57 -20.77
N PHE A 701 19.94 2.78 -21.11
CA PHE A 701 18.58 3.06 -21.57
C PHE A 701 18.54 2.91 -23.09
N ILE A 702 17.89 1.84 -23.55
CA ILE A 702 17.93 1.36 -24.93
C ILE A 702 16.51 1.46 -25.52
N PRO A 703 16.31 2.03 -26.73
CA PRO A 703 15.00 2.02 -27.40
C PRO A 703 14.43 0.60 -27.45
N ALA A 704 13.17 0.43 -27.05
CA ALA A 704 12.56 -0.87 -26.80
C ALA A 704 12.60 -1.81 -28.03
N GLU A 705 12.51 -1.26 -29.23
CA GLU A 705 12.60 -1.97 -30.51
C GLU A 705 14.03 -2.45 -30.86
N GLN A 706 15.07 -1.87 -30.25
CA GLN A 706 16.47 -2.27 -30.41
C GLN A 706 17.01 -3.08 -29.23
N ALA A 707 16.28 -3.14 -28.11
CA ALA A 707 16.74 -3.70 -26.85
C ALA A 707 17.18 -5.17 -26.91
N GLN A 708 16.48 -6.03 -27.67
CA GLN A 708 16.87 -7.44 -27.81
C GLN A 708 18.23 -7.58 -28.51
N HIS A 709 18.51 -6.78 -29.54
CA HIS A 709 19.79 -6.79 -30.24
C HIS A 709 20.95 -6.38 -29.34
N VAL A 710 20.75 -5.34 -28.51
CA VAL A 710 21.74 -4.87 -27.53
C VAL A 710 21.94 -5.90 -26.42
N TYR A 711 20.86 -6.48 -25.89
CA TYR A 711 20.92 -7.54 -24.88
C TYR A 711 21.67 -8.77 -25.39
N ASP A 712 21.32 -9.27 -26.59
CA ASP A 712 21.94 -10.47 -27.17
C ASP A 712 23.46 -10.28 -27.34
N LEU A 713 23.91 -9.11 -27.84
CA LEU A 713 25.34 -8.76 -27.95
C LEU A 713 26.06 -8.66 -26.60
N ILE A 714 25.42 -8.04 -25.60
CA ILE A 714 25.96 -7.91 -24.24
C ILE A 714 26.14 -9.30 -23.60
N VAL A 715 25.18 -10.20 -23.80
CA VAL A 715 25.20 -11.55 -23.23
C VAL A 715 26.19 -12.45 -23.95
N GLU A 716 26.22 -12.46 -25.28
CA GLU A 716 27.19 -13.22 -26.09
C GLU A 716 28.63 -12.88 -25.67
N ARG A 717 29.01 -11.59 -25.75
CA ARG A 717 30.33 -11.11 -25.35
C ARG A 717 30.61 -11.33 -23.86
N GLY A 718 29.61 -11.08 -23.02
CA GLY A 718 29.73 -11.15 -21.56
C GLY A 718 29.98 -12.57 -21.05
N GLU A 719 29.26 -13.55 -21.57
CA GLU A 719 29.38 -14.95 -21.18
C GLU A 719 30.68 -15.59 -21.73
N GLU A 720 31.13 -15.21 -22.93
CA GLU A 720 32.36 -15.74 -23.53
C GLU A 720 33.67 -15.18 -22.93
N GLU A 721 33.76 -13.85 -22.71
CA GLU A 721 35.02 -13.19 -22.37
C GLU A 721 35.09 -12.63 -20.92
N PHE A 722 33.94 -12.42 -20.26
CA PHE A 722 33.88 -11.67 -18.99
C PHE A 722 33.28 -12.44 -17.81
N GLY A 723 32.68 -13.61 -18.05
CA GLY A 723 32.00 -14.39 -17.00
C GLY A 723 30.72 -13.72 -16.50
N LEU A 724 30.01 -13.01 -17.38
CA LEU A 724 28.78 -12.29 -17.05
C LEU A 724 27.72 -13.22 -16.48
N ARG A 725 27.07 -12.77 -15.41
CA ARG A 725 25.90 -13.46 -14.83
C ARG A 725 24.68 -12.57 -14.87
N HIS A 726 23.52 -13.16 -15.15
CA HIS A 726 22.23 -12.51 -14.95
C HIS A 726 21.92 -12.44 -13.45
N ALA A 727 21.42 -11.31 -12.97
CA ALA A 727 21.13 -11.09 -11.56
C ALA A 727 19.76 -10.41 -11.38
N GLY A 728 19.03 -10.84 -10.34
CA GLY A 728 17.65 -10.44 -10.07
C GLY A 728 17.50 -9.51 -8.86
N LEU A 729 16.24 -9.22 -8.53
CA LEU A 729 15.86 -8.31 -7.45
C LEU A 729 16.34 -8.75 -6.06
N ARG A 730 16.56 -10.06 -5.81
CA ARG A 730 17.19 -10.53 -4.57
C ARG A 730 18.63 -10.03 -4.46
N ALA A 731 19.43 -10.24 -5.51
CA ALA A 731 20.80 -9.74 -5.57
C ALA A 731 20.83 -8.21 -5.43
N LEU A 732 20.00 -7.49 -6.20
CA LEU A 732 19.85 -6.02 -6.09
C LEU A 732 19.57 -5.58 -4.65
N GLY A 733 18.58 -6.20 -3.99
CA GLY A 733 18.20 -5.92 -2.61
C GLY A 733 19.34 -6.14 -1.61
N SER A 734 20.06 -7.26 -1.71
CA SER A 734 21.24 -7.49 -0.85
C SER A 734 22.37 -6.48 -1.08
N LEU A 735 22.69 -6.19 -2.34
CA LEU A 735 23.82 -5.34 -2.71
C LEU A 735 23.58 -3.87 -2.31
N ARG A 736 22.35 -3.37 -2.50
CA ARG A 736 21.93 -2.01 -2.08
C ARG A 736 21.86 -1.87 -0.55
N MET A 737 21.43 -2.93 0.14
CA MET A 737 21.29 -2.95 1.60
C MET A 737 22.66 -2.90 2.30
N GLU A 738 23.68 -3.58 1.77
CA GLU A 738 25.07 -3.48 2.30
C GLU A 738 25.66 -2.06 2.14
N LYS A 739 25.31 -1.36 1.05
CA LYS A 739 25.65 0.06 0.82
C LYS A 739 24.75 1.04 1.59
N ALA A 740 23.79 0.55 2.37
CA ALA A 740 22.77 1.37 3.02
C ALA A 740 22.10 2.37 2.06
N TYR A 741 21.88 1.99 0.80
CA TYR A 741 21.11 2.83 -0.12
C TYR A 741 19.63 2.75 0.21
N ARG A 742 18.95 3.90 0.10
CA ARG A 742 17.55 4.10 0.48
C ARG A 742 16.63 3.95 -0.72
N ASP A 743 15.39 3.58 -0.46
CA ASP A 743 14.28 3.45 -1.40
C ASP A 743 13.02 4.10 -0.80
N TYR A 744 12.34 4.94 -1.58
CA TYR A 744 11.21 5.75 -1.09
C TYR A 744 9.88 4.98 -1.20
N GLY A 745 9.09 5.00 -0.13
CA GLY A 745 7.94 4.10 0.09
C GLY A 745 8.33 2.73 0.68
N HIS A 746 9.59 2.54 1.08
CA HIS A 746 10.10 1.31 1.67
C HIS A 746 11.02 1.54 2.89
N ASP A 747 12.10 2.31 2.74
CA ASP A 747 12.99 2.63 3.86
C ASP A 747 12.71 4.01 4.46
N MET A 748 12.11 4.88 3.65
CA MET A 748 11.75 6.26 3.98
C MET A 748 10.49 6.68 3.23
N ASP A 749 9.76 7.62 3.80
CA ASP A 749 8.39 7.95 3.40
C ASP A 749 8.08 9.45 3.63
N ASN A 750 6.80 9.82 3.53
CA ASN A 750 6.36 11.22 3.69
C ASN A 750 6.42 11.77 5.13
N THR A 751 6.88 10.98 6.10
CA THR A 751 7.13 11.41 7.50
C THR A 751 8.58 11.80 7.77
N ASP A 752 9.48 11.62 6.81
CA ASP A 752 10.92 11.77 7.02
C ASP A 752 11.53 13.02 6.36
N THR A 753 12.56 13.58 7.00
CA THR A 753 13.41 14.61 6.38
C THR A 753 14.63 14.01 5.67
N VAL A 754 15.19 14.80 4.75
CA VAL A 754 16.49 14.50 4.11
C VAL A 754 17.67 14.48 5.09
N LEU A 755 17.61 15.18 6.22
CA LEU A 755 18.72 15.22 7.18
C LEU A 755 18.69 13.99 8.11
N GLU A 756 17.51 13.62 8.59
CA GLU A 756 17.27 12.40 9.40
C GLU A 756 17.66 11.13 8.63
N CYS A 757 17.27 11.04 7.35
CA CYS A 757 17.65 9.93 6.47
C CYS A 757 19.14 9.91 6.12
N GLY A 758 19.91 10.95 6.43
CA GLY A 758 21.33 11.08 6.10
C GLY A 758 21.61 11.50 4.65
N LEU A 759 20.59 11.95 3.92
CA LEU A 759 20.65 12.35 2.51
C LEU A 759 21.01 13.83 2.30
N GLY A 760 21.10 14.64 3.36
CA GLY A 760 21.45 16.07 3.32
C GLY A 760 22.79 16.48 2.68
N PHE A 761 23.51 15.54 2.05
CA PHE A 761 24.61 15.79 1.13
C PHE A 761 24.15 16.08 -0.32
N THR A 762 22.89 15.78 -0.67
CA THR A 762 22.30 16.09 -1.97
C THR A 762 21.88 17.56 -2.09
N CYS A 763 21.46 18.16 -0.97
CA CYS A 763 20.92 19.52 -0.92
C CYS A 763 21.98 20.57 -1.27
N ASP A 764 21.70 21.36 -2.31
CA ASP A 764 22.44 22.57 -2.62
C ASP A 764 21.81 23.75 -1.87
N TYR A 765 22.32 24.02 -0.67
CA TYR A 765 21.79 25.02 0.26
C TYR A 765 21.96 26.47 -0.20
N ASP A 766 22.90 26.72 -1.11
CA ASP A 766 23.25 28.06 -1.61
C ASP A 766 22.72 28.29 -3.04
N LYS A 767 21.89 27.36 -3.55
CA LYS A 767 21.40 27.35 -4.93
C LYS A 767 20.62 28.62 -5.30
N PRO A 768 20.94 29.29 -6.43
CA PRO A 768 20.16 30.43 -6.91
C PRO A 768 18.68 30.08 -7.11
N GLY A 769 17.79 30.84 -6.48
CA GLY A 769 16.34 30.59 -6.47
C GLY A 769 15.86 29.56 -5.42
N GLY A 770 16.77 28.84 -4.76
CA GLY A 770 16.45 27.82 -3.77
C GLY A 770 15.82 26.55 -4.35
N PHE A 771 15.08 25.83 -3.51
CA PHE A 771 14.29 24.65 -3.88
C PHE A 771 13.07 24.52 -2.94
N MET A 772 12.06 23.73 -3.33
CA MET A 772 10.87 23.51 -2.50
C MET A 772 11.24 22.94 -1.12
N GLY A 773 10.75 23.54 -0.03
CA GLY A 773 11.04 23.10 1.34
C GLY A 773 12.38 23.59 1.93
N ILE A 774 13.22 24.33 1.18
CA ILE A 774 14.56 24.76 1.65
C ILE A 774 14.55 25.49 3.00
N GLY A 775 13.51 26.27 3.30
CA GLY A 775 13.39 27.00 4.56
C GLY A 775 13.28 26.08 5.78
N ALA A 776 12.53 24.99 5.68
CA ALA A 776 12.40 23.99 6.73
C ALA A 776 13.71 23.21 6.92
N VAL A 777 14.35 22.78 5.82
CA VAL A 777 15.65 22.07 5.87
C VAL A 777 16.75 22.96 6.49
N LEU A 778 16.75 24.27 6.22
CA LEU A 778 17.69 25.21 6.86
C LEU A 778 17.38 25.42 8.35
N ALA A 779 16.10 25.44 8.74
CA ALA A 779 15.71 25.53 10.15
C ALA A 779 16.12 24.26 10.92
N GLU A 780 15.82 23.08 10.39
CA GLU A 780 16.22 21.77 10.93
C GLU A 780 17.74 21.66 11.08
N LYS A 781 18.50 21.97 10.02
CA LYS A 781 19.97 21.99 10.01
C LYS A 781 20.55 22.95 11.06
N THR A 782 19.86 24.06 11.33
CA THR A 782 20.25 25.03 12.36
C THR A 782 19.93 24.52 13.76
N GLY A 783 18.74 23.95 13.98
CA GLY A 783 18.35 23.32 15.25
C GLY A 783 19.27 22.16 15.62
N ALA A 784 19.53 21.25 14.69
CA ALA A 784 20.47 20.14 14.86
C ALA A 784 21.89 20.62 15.21
N LYS A 785 22.35 21.72 14.60
CA LYS A 785 23.65 22.33 14.94
C LYS A 785 23.68 22.90 16.37
N ILE A 786 22.57 23.46 16.86
CA ILE A 786 22.43 23.96 18.24
C ILE A 786 22.39 22.80 19.25
N MET A 787 21.67 21.72 18.92
CA MET A 787 21.55 20.51 19.76
C MET A 787 22.78 19.58 19.73
N GLY A 788 23.76 19.83 18.86
CA GLY A 788 24.94 18.96 18.68
C GLY A 788 24.68 17.71 17.83
N GLY A 789 23.51 17.62 17.19
CA GLY A 789 23.09 16.57 16.26
C GLY A 789 21.57 16.53 16.08
N LEU A 790 21.10 15.63 15.22
CA LEU A 790 19.66 15.33 15.08
C LEU A 790 19.23 14.34 16.17
N THR A 791 18.03 14.52 16.70
CA THR A 791 17.35 13.61 17.65
C THR A 791 16.81 12.33 17.00
N ARG A 792 16.41 12.40 15.72
CA ARG A 792 15.92 11.29 14.89
C ARG A 792 16.88 11.04 13.74
N ARG A 793 17.32 9.80 13.51
CA ARG A 793 18.30 9.45 12.45
C ARG A 793 18.16 8.03 11.93
N MET A 794 18.33 7.85 10.63
CA MET A 794 18.41 6.52 10.02
C MET A 794 19.79 5.90 10.20
N VAL A 795 19.80 4.63 10.59
CA VAL A 795 20.99 3.78 10.77
C VAL A 795 20.90 2.50 9.94
N GLN A 796 22.05 1.94 9.59
CA GLN A 796 22.19 0.57 9.13
C GLN A 796 22.37 -0.36 10.32
N VAL A 797 21.75 -1.54 10.27
CA VAL A 797 21.84 -2.61 11.28
C VAL A 797 22.41 -3.86 10.60
N LEU A 798 23.32 -4.58 11.27
CA LEU A 798 23.85 -5.88 10.86
C LEU A 798 23.75 -6.88 12.03
N VAL A 799 22.95 -7.93 11.88
CA VAL A 799 22.95 -9.08 12.80
C VAL A 799 24.15 -9.96 12.46
N GLN A 800 24.95 -10.33 13.47
CA GLN A 800 26.21 -11.08 13.26
C GLN A 800 26.02 -12.60 13.17
N ASP A 801 24.83 -13.10 13.54
CA ASP A 801 24.44 -14.50 13.33
C ASP A 801 23.98 -14.68 11.86
N PRO A 802 24.53 -15.64 11.10
CA PRO A 802 24.16 -15.88 9.70
C PRO A 802 22.82 -16.60 9.51
N GLU A 803 22.26 -17.24 10.55
CA GLU A 803 21.03 -18.03 10.45
C GLU A 803 19.71 -17.23 10.50
N PRO A 804 19.50 -16.24 11.40
CA PRO A 804 18.24 -15.51 11.49
C PRO A 804 18.08 -14.51 10.34
N PHE A 805 16.95 -14.61 9.63
CA PHE A 805 16.53 -13.59 8.68
C PHE A 805 15.73 -12.49 9.38
N MET A 806 16.27 -11.28 9.29
CA MET A 806 15.61 -10.04 9.67
C MET A 806 14.70 -9.55 8.53
N HIS A 807 13.52 -9.06 8.84
CA HIS A 807 12.51 -8.55 7.90
C HIS A 807 11.93 -7.21 8.37
N HIS A 808 11.11 -6.56 7.54
CA HIS A 808 10.32 -5.40 7.94
C HIS A 808 9.47 -5.72 9.19
N GLY A 809 9.46 -4.80 10.16
CA GLY A 809 8.68 -4.92 11.39
C GLY A 809 9.32 -5.80 12.49
N ASP A 810 10.53 -6.34 12.28
CA ASP A 810 11.36 -6.76 13.42
C ASP A 810 11.80 -5.53 14.25
N ILE A 811 12.21 -5.73 15.51
CA ILE A 811 12.39 -4.61 16.45
C ILE A 811 13.86 -4.48 16.85
N LEU A 812 14.46 -3.32 16.59
CA LEU A 812 15.76 -2.95 17.12
C LEU A 812 15.61 -2.56 18.60
N CYS A 813 16.41 -3.17 19.47
CA CYS A 813 16.41 -2.97 20.91
C CYS A 813 17.79 -2.49 21.40
N ARG A 814 17.80 -1.63 22.42
CA ARG A 814 19.00 -1.19 23.15
C ARG A 814 18.90 -1.61 24.62
N GLY A 815 19.86 -2.40 25.11
CA GLY A 815 19.87 -2.90 26.49
C GLY A 815 18.61 -3.68 26.87
N GLY A 816 18.03 -4.40 25.90
CA GLY A 816 16.75 -5.13 26.05
C GLY A 816 15.48 -4.29 25.82
N THR A 817 15.56 -2.96 25.81
CA THR A 817 14.40 -2.07 25.58
C THR A 817 14.19 -1.84 24.08
N PRO A 818 12.96 -1.98 23.54
CA PRO A 818 12.62 -1.58 22.17
C PRO A 818 13.00 -0.12 21.88
N ALA A 819 13.65 0.12 20.74
CA ALA A 819 14.05 1.44 20.28
C ALA A 819 13.27 1.89 19.03
N CYS A 820 13.15 1.02 18.02
CA CYS A 820 12.38 1.28 16.81
C CYS A 820 12.12 -0.01 16.00
N GLU A 821 11.32 0.11 14.94
CA GLU A 821 11.17 -0.92 13.91
C GLU A 821 12.38 -0.96 12.95
N ILE A 822 12.66 -2.14 12.41
CA ILE A 822 13.43 -2.32 11.18
C ILE A 822 12.48 -2.03 10.02
N ARG A 823 12.76 -0.97 9.25
CA ARG A 823 11.90 -0.58 8.11
C ARG A 823 12.11 -1.50 6.90
N ALA A 824 13.34 -1.89 6.62
CA ALA A 824 13.64 -2.86 5.56
C ALA A 824 14.88 -3.67 5.90
N ALA A 825 14.97 -4.89 5.34
CA ALA A 825 16.09 -5.80 5.56
C ALA A 825 16.34 -6.73 4.38
N SER A 826 17.53 -7.33 4.35
CA SER A 826 17.97 -8.35 3.40
C SER A 826 19.10 -9.19 4.01
N PHE A 827 19.63 -10.17 3.30
CA PHE A 827 20.86 -10.86 3.69
C PHE A 827 22.05 -10.24 2.94
N GLY A 828 23.07 -9.78 3.67
CA GLY A 828 24.30 -9.28 3.08
C GLY A 828 25.28 -10.42 2.90
N HIS A 829 25.41 -10.96 1.68
CA HIS A 829 26.33 -12.08 1.42
C HIS A 829 27.81 -11.69 1.54
N THR A 830 28.17 -10.41 1.37
CA THR A 830 29.53 -9.93 1.65
C THR A 830 29.74 -9.64 3.14
N LEU A 831 28.68 -9.26 3.87
CA LEU A 831 28.73 -9.00 5.32
C LEU A 831 28.46 -10.23 6.20
N GLY A 832 28.01 -11.34 5.62
CA GLY A 832 27.83 -12.63 6.28
C GLY A 832 26.60 -12.76 7.20
N GLY A 833 25.63 -11.84 7.13
CA GLY A 833 24.50 -11.80 8.06
C GLY A 833 23.32 -10.97 7.56
N ALA A 834 22.25 -10.89 8.36
CA ALA A 834 21.08 -10.08 8.03
C ALA A 834 21.37 -8.58 8.23
N VAL A 835 21.13 -7.78 7.17
CA VAL A 835 21.41 -6.33 7.11
C VAL A 835 20.09 -5.58 6.92
N GLY A 836 19.92 -4.43 7.58
CA GLY A 836 18.69 -3.63 7.47
C GLY A 836 18.88 -2.14 7.72
N LEU A 837 17.80 -1.39 7.52
CA LEU A 837 17.69 0.04 7.84
C LEU A 837 16.63 0.27 8.91
N ALA A 838 16.91 1.17 9.84
CA ALA A 838 16.04 1.52 10.96
C ALA A 838 16.13 3.02 11.27
N MET A 839 15.02 3.63 11.69
CA MET A 839 14.97 5.03 12.11
C MET A 839 14.98 5.10 13.64
N ILE A 840 16.11 5.49 14.24
CA ILE A 840 16.25 5.59 15.70
C ILE A 840 16.04 7.04 16.17
N GLU A 841 15.33 7.19 17.28
CA GLU A 841 14.95 8.49 17.85
C GLU A 841 15.29 8.59 19.35
N ARG A 842 15.55 9.81 19.81
CA ARG A 842 15.76 10.19 21.22
C ARG A 842 15.04 11.51 21.47
N GLN A 843 14.31 11.63 22.58
CA GLN A 843 13.42 12.78 22.83
C GLN A 843 14.17 14.12 23.00
N GLU A 844 15.21 14.16 23.83
CA GLU A 844 15.89 15.42 24.20
C GLU A 844 17.36 15.49 23.74
N ASP A 845 17.96 14.36 23.36
CA ASP A 845 19.40 14.22 23.08
C ASP A 845 19.68 13.89 21.60
N PRO A 846 20.79 14.35 21.01
CA PRO A 846 21.20 13.95 19.67
C PRO A 846 21.59 12.46 19.55
N VAL A 847 21.31 11.85 18.40
CA VAL A 847 21.82 10.54 17.99
C VAL A 847 23.25 10.72 17.44
N THR A 848 24.22 10.56 18.34
CA THR A 848 25.65 10.69 18.07
C THR A 848 26.33 9.35 17.78
N LYS A 849 27.49 9.39 17.12
CA LYS A 849 28.29 8.19 16.85
C LYS A 849 28.79 7.51 18.14
N SER A 850 29.14 8.28 19.18
CA SER A 850 29.52 7.70 20.47
C SER A 850 28.34 6.97 21.10
N TRP A 851 27.16 7.60 21.21
CA TRP A 851 25.98 6.94 21.77
C TRP A 851 25.61 5.64 21.03
N ILE A 852 25.75 5.59 19.71
CA ILE A 852 25.58 4.34 18.94
C ILE A 852 26.65 3.31 19.30
N ASN A 853 27.94 3.68 19.29
CA ASN A 853 29.05 2.78 19.66
C ASN A 853 28.95 2.24 21.10
N ASP A 854 28.49 3.07 22.04
CA ASP A 854 28.35 2.76 23.47
C ASP A 854 27.05 1.96 23.77
N GLY A 855 26.48 1.32 22.75
CA GLY A 855 25.20 0.61 22.83
C GLY A 855 25.32 -0.91 22.80
N ASP A 856 24.71 -1.54 23.80
CA ASP A 856 24.30 -2.95 23.72
C ASP A 856 23.08 -3.04 22.81
N TRP A 857 23.27 -3.48 21.56
CA TRP A 857 22.23 -3.53 20.53
C TRP A 857 21.86 -4.97 20.16
N THR A 858 20.56 -5.23 20.08
CA THR A 858 20.00 -6.50 19.62
C THR A 858 18.82 -6.26 18.69
N VAL A 859 18.51 -7.23 17.82
CA VAL A 859 17.24 -7.25 17.07
C VAL A 859 16.37 -8.38 17.63
N ASN A 860 15.12 -8.06 17.98
CA ASN A 860 14.10 -9.05 18.30
C ASN A 860 13.50 -9.59 17.01
N ILE A 861 13.79 -10.85 16.70
CA ILE A 861 13.34 -11.58 15.52
C ILE A 861 12.47 -12.75 16.02
N ALA A 862 11.16 -12.67 15.77
CA ALA A 862 10.16 -13.64 16.19
C ALA A 862 10.18 -14.04 17.68
N GLY A 863 10.54 -13.09 18.57
CA GLY A 863 10.59 -13.29 20.02
C GLY A 863 11.98 -13.63 20.57
N ASN A 864 13.01 -13.75 19.72
CA ASN A 864 14.39 -14.04 20.11
C ASN A 864 15.29 -12.83 19.86
N ALA A 865 16.16 -12.48 20.81
CA ALA A 865 17.07 -11.34 20.68
C ALA A 865 18.43 -11.78 20.11
N PHE A 866 18.83 -11.20 18.98
CA PHE A 866 20.10 -11.47 18.30
C PHE A 866 21.03 -10.25 18.36
N PRO A 867 22.30 -10.38 18.80
CA PRO A 867 23.26 -9.27 18.82
C PRO A 867 23.49 -8.66 17.43
N CYS A 868 23.54 -7.33 17.37
CA CYS A 868 23.74 -6.60 16.13
C CYS A 868 24.73 -5.42 16.25
N THR A 869 25.26 -5.02 15.11
CA THR A 869 26.08 -3.81 14.94
C THR A 869 25.21 -2.72 14.31
N VAL A 870 25.26 -1.50 14.84
CA VAL A 870 24.49 -0.34 14.35
C VAL A 870 25.45 0.73 13.85
N SER A 871 25.17 1.34 12.69
CA SER A 871 26.07 2.29 12.02
C SER A 871 25.34 3.45 11.33
N LEU A 872 25.98 4.63 11.34
CA LEU A 872 25.55 5.82 10.58
C LEU A 872 26.13 5.89 9.15
N ALA A 873 27.07 5.01 8.82
CA ALA A 873 27.73 4.92 7.52
C ALA A 873 27.65 3.46 7.02
N PRO A 874 27.61 3.22 5.70
CA PRO A 874 27.54 1.86 5.18
C PRO A 874 28.74 1.03 5.62
N ILE A 875 28.46 -0.17 6.13
CA ILE A 875 29.47 -1.13 6.59
C ILE A 875 30.29 -1.64 5.40
N TYR A 876 29.69 -1.75 4.21
CA TYR A 876 30.40 -2.13 2.98
C TYR A 876 30.88 -0.91 2.18
N ASP A 877 32.21 -0.82 1.98
CA ASP A 877 32.88 0.25 1.23
C ASP A 877 32.40 1.67 1.64
N PRO A 878 32.68 2.10 2.88
CA PRO A 878 32.20 3.38 3.42
C PRO A 878 32.68 4.60 2.62
N ASN A 879 33.81 4.49 1.93
CA ASN A 879 34.43 5.57 1.17
C ASN A 879 33.92 5.66 -0.28
N SER A 880 33.15 4.66 -0.76
CA SER A 880 32.71 4.54 -2.16
C SER A 880 33.88 4.45 -3.15
N GLU A 881 34.93 3.72 -2.79
CA GLU A 881 36.16 3.54 -3.59
C GLU A 881 35.89 2.70 -4.84
N ARG A 882 35.11 1.62 -4.72
CA ARG A 882 34.76 0.71 -5.83
C ARG A 882 33.98 1.36 -6.95
N ILE A 883 33.18 2.37 -6.62
CA ILE A 883 32.35 3.15 -7.56
C ILE A 883 33.21 4.12 -8.39
N ARG A 884 34.34 4.58 -7.80
CA ARG A 884 35.25 5.59 -8.35
C ARG A 884 36.44 5.00 -9.12
N ALA A 885 36.64 3.68 -9.05
CA ALA A 885 37.58 2.92 -9.87
C ALA A 885 37.25 2.97 -11.37
#